data_AF-A0A936BP48-F1
#
_entry.id   AF-A0A936BP48-F1
#
_cell.length_a   1.000
_cell.length_b   1.000
_cell.length_c   1.000
_cell.angle_alpha   90.00
_cell.angle_beta   90.00
_cell.angle_gamma   90.00
#
_symmetry.space_group_name_H-M   'P 1'
#
loop_
_entity.id
_entity.type
_entity.pdbx_description
1 polymer ?
#
loop_
_entity_poly.entity_id
_entity_poly.type
_entity_poly.pdbx_seq_one_letter_code
_entity_poly.pdbx_strand_id
1 'polypeptide(L)'
;MTTIFEKVLPVALEDEMKSSYIDYAMSVIVARALPDVRDGLKPVHRRVLYGMHELGVAYNKPYKKSARIVGEVLGKYHPHGDSAVYDSMVRMVQDFSLRYPLVDGQGNYGSVDGDSPAAMRYTEARLSRISEEILRDLDKNTVDFTSNFDESLQEPVVMPSYLPTLLINGASGIAVGMATNIPPHNLTEVIDGLIAMIEKPSITNEELIKYVIAPDFPTGGIIFGYEGVREAFTTGRGRIILRAKANIESHKNERENIIITELPYQVNKANLIEKIAELVREEKLNDISNIRDESDRDGMRIVIETKRGSQPEVIINQLFKHTQMQVTFGVIMLALVNGSPKVLTLRETMVHFLAHRMEVLIRRTKFELEAAEKRAHILEGYIIALDNIDEVIDTIKKSKDVETAKNNLMKKFKLSDIQAKAILDMRLQRLTGLERKKIEDEYKETLKLIEKLQGILDSERKRNIIIKEELLALKEKYGDKRRTEIIHDFKEFSLEDIIAEEDVVVTISHTGFIKRFPVSGYRKQGRGGRGVTGAGTKDEDFIEHMFIASTHHYIMFFTDQGKCYWKKVHEIPEGGRASRGRSLQNLVEKENSEKITAFVTVKDFSEEKFVVMVTKQGTIKKTVLAAYSNVRKGGINAINIVKGDELIEVKLTDGNNDLVMGTKKGLAIRFNESEVRDMGRTATGVRGIKLGSGDQVIGVIVVRAKTTLLVVTENGFGKRSDIDDYRITKRGGKGIITVRTGEKTGNLISIKEVNDNDELVIITNGGMVIRQAVKNLRVMGRATQGVRLINLKDGDSIADVARVISEDEDDGAEQIENNDQLDISEE
;
A
#
# COMPACT_ATOMS: atom_id res chain seq x y z
N MET A 1 -72.41 -33.55 6.40
CA MET A 1 -71.48 -33.12 7.48
C MET A 1 -70.26 -34.02 7.41
N THR A 2 -69.16 -33.51 6.86
CA THR A 2 -67.86 -34.20 6.91
C THR A 2 -66.84 -33.11 7.26
N THR A 3 -66.66 -32.91 8.56
CA THR A 3 -65.61 -32.06 9.13
C THR A 3 -64.26 -32.68 8.82
N ILE A 4 -63.47 -31.99 8.00
CA ILE A 4 -62.05 -32.26 7.79
C ILE A 4 -61.37 -31.88 9.12
N PHE A 5 -60.87 -32.86 9.86
CA PHE A 5 -60.03 -32.61 11.03
C PHE A 5 -58.70 -32.03 10.54
N GLU A 6 -58.46 -30.74 10.79
CA GLU A 6 -57.15 -30.13 10.63
C GLU A 6 -56.18 -30.75 11.66
N LYS A 7 -55.13 -31.40 11.18
CA LYS A 7 -54.10 -32.03 12.01
C LYS A 7 -53.07 -30.96 12.41
N VAL A 8 -53.17 -30.44 13.62
CA VAL A 8 -52.15 -29.54 14.19
C VAL A 8 -50.90 -30.34 14.54
N LEU A 9 -49.78 -30.04 13.89
CA LEU A 9 -48.48 -30.64 14.16
C LEU A 9 -47.69 -29.70 15.09
N PRO A 10 -47.43 -30.08 16.35
CA PRO A 10 -46.57 -29.29 17.23
C PRO A 10 -45.12 -29.36 16.72
N VAL A 11 -44.49 -28.20 16.54
CA VAL A 11 -43.08 -28.09 16.11
C VAL A 11 -42.28 -27.45 17.25
N ALA A 12 -41.11 -28.00 17.56
CA ALA A 12 -40.22 -27.41 18.56
C ALA A 12 -39.62 -26.11 18.01
N LEU A 13 -39.65 -25.04 18.82
CA LEU A 13 -39.15 -23.72 18.41
C LEU A 13 -37.67 -23.77 17.97
N GLU A 14 -36.84 -24.53 18.69
CA GLU A 14 -35.41 -24.67 18.38
C GLU A 14 -35.18 -25.32 17.01
N ASP A 15 -35.92 -26.39 16.71
CA ASP A 15 -35.84 -27.09 15.43
C ASP A 15 -36.35 -26.21 14.27
N GLU A 16 -37.47 -25.52 14.47
CA GLU A 16 -38.04 -24.61 13.47
C GLU A 16 -37.11 -23.43 13.18
N MET A 17 -36.58 -22.79 14.23
CA MET A 17 -35.62 -21.69 14.08
C MET A 17 -34.36 -22.14 13.34
N LYS A 18 -33.83 -23.32 13.66
CA LYS A 18 -32.64 -23.86 13.01
C LYS A 18 -32.92 -24.19 11.55
N SER A 19 -34.03 -24.85 11.24
CA SER A 19 -34.41 -25.19 9.86
C SER A 19 -34.63 -23.93 9.02
N SER A 20 -35.50 -23.03 9.48
CA SER A 20 -35.81 -21.78 8.79
C SER A 20 -34.56 -20.90 8.57
N TYR A 21 -33.66 -20.83 9.55
CA TYR A 21 -32.41 -20.08 9.40
C TYR A 21 -31.45 -20.72 8.40
N ILE A 22 -31.31 -22.06 8.42
CA ILE A 22 -30.46 -22.79 7.45
C ILE A 22 -31.02 -22.63 6.03
N ASP A 23 -32.33 -22.78 5.83
CA ASP A 23 -32.96 -22.65 4.52
C ASP A 23 -32.76 -21.24 3.94
N TYR A 24 -32.98 -20.21 4.77
CA TYR A 24 -32.71 -18.83 4.37
C TYR A 24 -31.22 -18.62 4.05
N ALA A 25 -30.31 -19.09 4.92
CA ALA A 25 -28.88 -18.94 4.72
C ALA A 25 -28.40 -19.61 3.43
N MET A 26 -28.81 -20.86 3.17
CA MET A 26 -28.46 -21.59 1.94
C MET A 26 -29.01 -20.88 0.70
N SER A 27 -30.26 -20.42 0.73
CA SER A 27 -30.86 -19.66 -0.36
C SER A 27 -30.07 -18.39 -0.69
N VAL A 28 -29.65 -17.64 0.33
CA VAL A 28 -28.84 -16.43 0.13
C VAL A 28 -27.45 -16.76 -0.41
N ILE A 29 -26.80 -17.82 0.08
CA ILE A 29 -25.45 -18.23 -0.34
C ILE A 29 -25.47 -18.69 -1.81
N VAL A 30 -26.36 -19.61 -2.16
CA VAL A 30 -26.35 -20.33 -3.45
C VAL A 30 -27.09 -19.56 -4.54
N ALA A 31 -28.18 -18.88 -4.21
CA ALA A 31 -29.10 -18.31 -5.19
C ALA A 31 -29.18 -16.76 -5.17
N ARG A 32 -28.28 -16.07 -4.46
CA ARG A 32 -28.29 -14.59 -4.40
C ARG A 32 -26.92 -13.94 -4.38
N ALA A 33 -26.11 -14.21 -3.37
CA ALA A 33 -24.98 -13.35 -3.01
C ALA A 33 -23.69 -13.67 -3.77
N LEU A 34 -23.44 -14.94 -4.07
CA LEU A 34 -22.18 -15.43 -4.63
C LEU A 34 -22.30 -15.72 -6.14
N PRO A 35 -21.25 -15.45 -6.93
CA PRO A 35 -21.19 -15.83 -8.33
C PRO A 35 -20.87 -17.33 -8.50
N ASP A 36 -21.28 -17.91 -9.63
CA ASP A 36 -20.81 -19.24 -10.06
C ASP A 36 -19.41 -19.13 -10.68
N VAL A 37 -18.50 -20.07 -10.38
CA VAL A 37 -17.12 -20.03 -10.89
C VAL A 37 -17.03 -20.10 -12.43
N ARG A 38 -18.03 -20.73 -13.07
CA ARG A 38 -18.00 -21.06 -14.50
C ARG A 38 -18.30 -19.86 -15.39
N ASP A 39 -19.29 -19.06 -15.04
CA ASP A 39 -19.70 -17.87 -15.79
C ASP A 39 -19.44 -16.54 -15.05
N GLY A 40 -19.11 -16.59 -13.76
CA GLY A 40 -18.88 -15.40 -12.93
C GLY A 40 -20.12 -14.59 -12.60
N LEU A 41 -21.32 -15.10 -12.90
CA LEU A 41 -22.56 -14.36 -12.75
C LEU A 41 -23.32 -14.78 -11.49
N LYS A 42 -23.95 -13.78 -10.86
CA LYS A 42 -25.00 -14.00 -9.88
C LYS A 42 -26.32 -14.28 -10.60
N PRO A 43 -27.31 -14.92 -9.96
CA PRO A 43 -28.59 -15.22 -10.59
C PRO A 43 -29.29 -13.99 -11.19
N VAL A 44 -29.26 -12.83 -10.53
CA VAL A 44 -29.84 -11.60 -11.08
C VAL A 44 -29.16 -11.15 -12.37
N HIS A 45 -27.83 -11.21 -12.46
CA HIS A 45 -27.09 -10.85 -13.68
C HIS A 45 -27.42 -11.82 -14.82
N ARG A 46 -27.43 -13.13 -14.53
CA ARG A 46 -27.76 -14.17 -15.50
C ARG A 46 -29.16 -13.99 -16.07
N ARG A 47 -30.14 -13.74 -15.21
CA ARG A 47 -31.55 -13.49 -15.60
C ARG A 47 -31.73 -12.22 -16.40
N VAL A 48 -30.99 -11.14 -16.08
CA VAL A 48 -31.02 -9.91 -16.88
C VAL A 48 -30.47 -10.17 -18.28
N LEU A 49 -29.29 -10.78 -18.40
CA LEU A 49 -28.70 -11.08 -19.71
C LEU A 49 -29.55 -12.05 -20.54
N TYR A 50 -30.12 -13.07 -19.90
CA TYR A 50 -31.03 -14.02 -20.56
C TYR A 50 -32.35 -13.37 -20.98
N GLY A 51 -32.98 -12.57 -20.11
CA GLY A 51 -34.20 -11.84 -20.45
C GLY A 51 -33.98 -10.82 -21.58
N MET A 52 -32.80 -10.19 -21.63
CA MET A 52 -32.40 -9.33 -22.74
C MET A 52 -32.19 -10.12 -24.04
N HIS A 53 -31.63 -11.32 -23.96
CA HIS A 53 -31.47 -12.23 -25.10
C HIS A 53 -32.85 -12.62 -25.68
N GLU A 54 -33.76 -13.10 -24.82
CA GLU A 54 -35.13 -13.49 -25.20
C GLU A 54 -35.95 -12.32 -25.77
N LEU A 55 -35.74 -11.10 -25.25
CA LEU A 55 -36.39 -9.89 -25.78
C LEU A 55 -35.80 -9.41 -27.12
N GLY A 56 -34.72 -10.04 -27.59
CA GLY A 56 -34.05 -9.74 -28.86
C GLY A 56 -33.35 -8.38 -28.89
N VAL A 57 -32.76 -7.93 -27.77
CA VAL A 57 -32.04 -6.64 -27.69
C VAL A 57 -30.52 -6.81 -27.86
N ALA A 58 -30.11 -7.44 -28.97
CA ALA A 58 -28.71 -7.59 -29.33
C ALA A 58 -28.02 -6.22 -29.62
N TYR A 59 -26.68 -6.19 -29.59
CA TYR A 59 -25.89 -4.96 -29.77
C TYR A 59 -26.14 -4.26 -31.12
N ASN A 60 -26.54 -5.00 -32.15
CA ASN A 60 -26.82 -4.47 -33.48
C ASN A 60 -28.29 -4.04 -33.67
N LYS A 61 -29.10 -4.06 -32.62
CA LYS A 61 -30.50 -3.61 -32.61
C LYS A 61 -30.62 -2.24 -31.94
N PRO A 62 -31.73 -1.51 -32.20
CA PRO A 62 -32.04 -0.28 -31.49
C PRO A 62 -32.17 -0.51 -29.99
N TYR A 63 -31.84 0.51 -29.20
CA TYR A 63 -32.08 0.50 -27.76
C TYR A 63 -33.58 0.31 -27.44
N LYS A 64 -33.86 -0.33 -26.30
CA LYS A 64 -35.23 -0.43 -25.76
C LYS A 64 -35.28 0.20 -24.37
N LYS A 65 -36.44 0.75 -24.02
CA LYS A 65 -36.69 1.31 -22.67
C LYS A 65 -36.32 0.32 -21.58
N SER A 66 -35.53 0.77 -20.61
CA SER A 66 -35.10 -0.05 -19.46
C SER A 66 -36.28 -0.66 -18.71
N ALA A 67 -37.38 0.10 -18.54
CA ALA A 67 -38.61 -0.39 -17.91
C ALA A 67 -39.18 -1.66 -18.58
N ARG A 68 -39.05 -1.79 -19.91
CA ARG A 68 -39.51 -2.97 -20.64
C ARG A 68 -38.63 -4.19 -20.34
N ILE A 69 -37.32 -3.99 -20.29
CA ILE A 69 -36.36 -5.07 -19.98
C ILE A 69 -36.56 -5.53 -18.53
N VAL A 70 -36.68 -4.60 -17.59
CA VAL A 70 -36.94 -4.91 -16.18
C VAL A 70 -38.26 -5.66 -16.03
N GLY A 71 -39.34 -5.21 -16.68
CA GLY A 71 -40.63 -5.90 -16.65
C GLY A 71 -40.57 -7.34 -17.19
N GLU A 72 -39.82 -7.57 -18.28
CA GLU A 72 -39.62 -8.89 -18.87
C GLU A 72 -38.91 -9.85 -17.89
N VAL A 73 -37.84 -9.38 -17.26
CA VAL A 73 -37.03 -10.17 -16.31
C VAL A 73 -37.85 -10.48 -15.05
N LEU A 74 -38.57 -9.50 -14.51
CA LEU A 74 -39.43 -9.68 -13.35
C LEU A 74 -40.56 -10.67 -13.60
N GLY A 75 -41.26 -10.50 -14.72
CA GLY A 75 -42.43 -11.31 -15.04
C GLY A 75 -42.11 -12.78 -15.30
N LYS A 76 -40.90 -13.09 -15.80
CA LYS A 76 -40.53 -14.45 -16.23
C LYS A 76 -39.53 -15.16 -15.33
N TYR A 77 -38.56 -14.44 -14.75
CA TYR A 77 -37.37 -15.08 -14.17
C TYR A 77 -37.02 -14.61 -12.75
N HIS A 78 -37.31 -13.35 -12.38
CA HIS A 78 -36.85 -12.76 -11.12
C HIS A 78 -38.00 -12.22 -10.26
N PRO A 79 -38.63 -13.04 -9.39
CA PRO A 79 -39.81 -12.66 -8.60
C PRO A 79 -39.44 -11.82 -7.35
N HIS A 80 -38.67 -10.75 -7.55
CA HIS A 80 -38.23 -9.83 -6.49
C HIS A 80 -38.49 -8.37 -6.91
N GLY A 81 -38.02 -7.40 -6.13
CA GLY A 81 -38.22 -5.98 -6.43
C GLY A 81 -37.60 -5.55 -7.77
N ASP A 82 -38.28 -4.63 -8.45
CA ASP A 82 -37.84 -4.01 -9.71
C ASP A 82 -36.52 -3.26 -9.57
N SER A 83 -36.32 -2.59 -8.42
CA SER A 83 -35.08 -1.89 -8.10
C SER A 83 -33.85 -2.79 -8.19
N ALA A 84 -33.91 -4.03 -7.67
CA ALA A 84 -32.78 -4.94 -7.69
C ALA A 84 -32.34 -5.30 -9.12
N VAL A 85 -33.31 -5.48 -10.02
CA VAL A 85 -33.07 -5.79 -11.44
C VAL A 85 -32.53 -4.55 -12.16
N TYR A 86 -33.14 -3.39 -11.93
CA TYR A 86 -32.71 -2.14 -12.56
C TYR A 86 -31.31 -1.73 -12.12
N ASP A 87 -31.00 -1.75 -10.82
CA ASP A 87 -29.70 -1.42 -10.27
C ASP A 87 -28.60 -2.37 -10.77
N SER A 88 -28.93 -3.66 -10.89
CA SER A 88 -28.02 -4.65 -11.48
C SER A 88 -27.73 -4.32 -12.95
N MET A 89 -28.75 -3.96 -13.73
CA MET A 89 -28.58 -3.55 -15.12
C MET A 89 -27.79 -2.24 -15.24
N VAL A 90 -28.04 -1.27 -14.37
CA VAL A 90 -27.33 0.01 -14.34
C VAL A 90 -25.84 -0.21 -14.10
N ARG A 91 -25.47 -1.04 -13.11
CA ARG A 91 -24.06 -1.37 -12.85
C ARG A 91 -23.39 -2.07 -14.02
N MET A 92 -24.14 -2.84 -14.81
CA MET A 92 -23.63 -3.48 -16.03
C MET A 92 -23.38 -2.51 -17.19
N VAL A 93 -23.89 -1.28 -17.12
CA VAL A 93 -23.64 -0.19 -18.08
C VAL A 93 -22.45 0.67 -17.65
N GLN A 94 -22.29 0.91 -16.34
CA GLN A 94 -21.29 1.83 -15.79
C GLN A 94 -19.86 1.31 -16.02
N ASP A 95 -19.09 2.04 -16.83
CA ASP A 95 -17.69 1.75 -17.17
C ASP A 95 -16.69 2.00 -16.03
N PHE A 96 -17.08 2.79 -15.03
CA PHE A 96 -16.36 2.96 -13.76
C PHE A 96 -16.70 1.86 -12.73
N SER A 97 -17.76 1.07 -12.96
CA SER A 97 -18.16 -0.05 -12.10
C SER A 97 -17.66 -1.39 -12.64
N LEU A 98 -17.78 -1.65 -13.94
CA LEU A 98 -17.27 -2.87 -14.56
C LEU A 98 -16.12 -2.56 -15.51
N ARG A 99 -15.08 -3.39 -15.45
CA ARG A 99 -13.93 -3.28 -16.35
C ARG A 99 -14.29 -3.49 -17.82
N TYR A 100 -15.27 -4.37 -18.07
CA TYR A 100 -15.87 -4.66 -19.37
C TYR A 100 -17.41 -4.65 -19.25
N PRO A 101 -18.09 -3.52 -19.55
CA PRO A 101 -19.54 -3.40 -19.47
C PRO A 101 -20.28 -4.45 -20.30
N LEU A 102 -21.31 -5.06 -19.69
CA LEU A 102 -22.10 -6.13 -20.29
C LEU A 102 -23.39 -5.60 -20.95
N VAL A 103 -23.76 -4.37 -20.65
CA VAL A 103 -24.94 -3.70 -21.19
C VAL A 103 -24.50 -2.37 -21.78
N ASP A 104 -25.02 -2.05 -22.95
CA ASP A 104 -24.85 -0.74 -23.59
C ASP A 104 -26.11 0.08 -23.30
N GLY A 105 -25.93 1.22 -22.62
CA GLY A 105 -27.01 2.07 -22.13
C GLY A 105 -26.98 3.47 -22.74
N GLN A 106 -28.17 4.02 -22.97
CA GLN A 106 -28.40 5.39 -23.43
C GLN A 106 -29.22 6.17 -22.39
N GLY A 107 -28.72 7.34 -22.00
CA GLY A 107 -29.29 8.20 -20.97
C GLY A 107 -28.37 8.35 -19.75
N ASN A 108 -28.89 8.90 -18.66
CA ASN A 108 -28.13 9.05 -17.42
C ASN A 108 -28.16 7.74 -16.60
N TYR A 109 -27.01 7.06 -16.55
CA TYR A 109 -26.77 5.84 -15.78
C TYR A 109 -26.00 6.08 -14.48
N GLY A 110 -25.92 7.33 -14.02
CA GLY A 110 -25.14 7.75 -12.85
C GLY A 110 -23.71 8.14 -13.22
N SER A 111 -22.97 8.63 -12.23
CA SER A 111 -21.62 9.17 -12.39
C SER A 111 -20.70 8.68 -11.27
N VAL A 112 -19.39 8.90 -11.43
CA VAL A 112 -18.38 8.65 -10.38
C VAL A 112 -18.58 9.57 -9.16
N ASP A 113 -19.39 10.62 -9.32
CA ASP A 113 -19.72 11.60 -8.27
C ASP A 113 -20.76 11.06 -7.30
N GLY A 114 -21.33 9.89 -7.59
CA GLY A 114 -22.38 9.25 -6.80
C GLY A 114 -23.78 9.67 -7.19
N ASP A 115 -23.94 10.35 -8.33
CA ASP A 115 -25.27 10.64 -8.85
C ASP A 115 -26.00 9.33 -9.15
N SER A 116 -27.23 9.23 -8.63
CA SER A 116 -28.11 8.11 -8.94
C SER A 116 -28.45 8.07 -10.45
N PRO A 117 -28.65 6.88 -11.04
CA PRO A 117 -29.16 6.79 -12.40
C PRO A 117 -30.53 7.44 -12.50
N ALA A 118 -30.88 7.92 -13.70
CA ALA A 118 -32.25 8.36 -13.97
C ALA A 118 -33.22 7.18 -13.84
N ALA A 119 -34.52 7.47 -13.61
CA ALA A 119 -35.54 6.42 -13.53
C ALA A 119 -35.61 5.60 -14.84
N MET A 120 -35.91 4.29 -14.72
CA MET A 120 -35.95 3.32 -15.82
C MET A 120 -36.92 3.66 -16.98
N ARG A 121 -37.80 4.65 -16.81
CA ARG A 121 -38.66 5.20 -17.87
C ARG A 121 -37.91 6.11 -18.85
N TYR A 122 -36.78 6.69 -18.44
CA TYR A 122 -35.99 7.60 -19.25
C TYR A 122 -34.81 6.90 -19.93
N THR A 123 -34.19 5.95 -19.24
CA THR A 123 -33.03 5.20 -19.76
C THR A 123 -33.45 4.13 -20.76
N GLU A 124 -32.54 3.81 -21.67
CA GLU A 124 -32.69 2.74 -22.66
C GLU A 124 -31.44 1.87 -22.67
N ALA A 125 -31.60 0.57 -22.94
CA ALA A 125 -30.50 -0.39 -22.92
C ALA A 125 -30.60 -1.42 -24.04
N ARG A 126 -29.45 -2.03 -24.37
CA ARG A 126 -29.29 -3.23 -25.18
C ARG A 126 -28.06 -4.00 -24.72
N LEU A 127 -27.88 -5.24 -25.19
CA LEU A 127 -26.68 -6.01 -24.88
C LEU A 127 -25.45 -5.32 -25.47
N SER A 128 -24.35 -5.25 -24.71
CA SER A 128 -23.07 -4.86 -25.28
C SER A 128 -22.55 -5.96 -26.22
N ARG A 129 -21.68 -5.60 -27.17
CA ARG A 129 -21.15 -6.57 -28.15
C ARG A 129 -20.42 -7.74 -27.48
N ILE A 130 -19.71 -7.47 -26.39
CA ILE A 130 -18.95 -8.48 -25.65
C ILE A 130 -19.86 -9.52 -24.95
N SER A 131 -21.07 -9.12 -24.55
CA SER A 131 -22.04 -10.02 -23.91
C SER A 131 -22.57 -11.12 -24.81
N GLU A 132 -22.47 -10.98 -26.14
CA GLU A 132 -22.82 -12.07 -27.05
C GLU A 132 -21.94 -13.29 -26.83
N GLU A 133 -20.67 -13.12 -26.45
CA GLU A 133 -19.76 -14.23 -26.17
C GLU A 133 -20.15 -14.97 -24.88
N ILE A 134 -20.93 -14.34 -23.99
CA ILE A 134 -21.49 -15.00 -22.80
C ILE A 134 -22.65 -15.93 -23.18
N LEU A 135 -23.49 -15.46 -24.11
CA LEU A 135 -24.76 -16.09 -24.52
C LEU A 135 -24.61 -17.03 -25.73
N ARG A 136 -23.45 -17.04 -26.38
CA ARG A 136 -23.19 -17.78 -27.61
C ARG A 136 -23.46 -19.28 -27.46
N ASP A 137 -24.12 -19.87 -28.47
CA ASP A 137 -24.48 -21.29 -28.59
C ASP A 137 -25.46 -21.82 -27.51
N LEU A 138 -26.15 -20.93 -26.79
CA LEU A 138 -27.13 -21.31 -25.75
C LEU A 138 -28.26 -22.22 -26.29
N ASP A 139 -28.63 -22.07 -27.56
CA ASP A 139 -29.64 -22.84 -28.29
C ASP A 139 -29.17 -24.26 -28.69
N LYS A 140 -27.88 -24.58 -28.51
CA LYS A 140 -27.27 -25.86 -28.92
C LYS A 140 -27.09 -26.86 -27.78
N ASN A 141 -27.97 -26.82 -26.79
CA ASN A 141 -27.94 -27.70 -25.62
C ASN A 141 -26.57 -27.72 -24.91
N THR A 142 -25.92 -26.57 -24.80
CA THR A 142 -24.57 -26.43 -24.21
C THR A 142 -24.56 -26.35 -22.70
N VAL A 143 -25.70 -26.06 -22.07
CA VAL A 143 -25.88 -25.90 -20.63
C VAL A 143 -27.23 -26.47 -20.21
N ASP A 144 -27.36 -26.77 -18.92
CA ASP A 144 -28.61 -27.25 -18.36
C ASP A 144 -29.58 -26.09 -18.08
N PHE A 145 -30.85 -26.39 -18.26
CA PHE A 145 -31.96 -25.50 -17.94
C PHE A 145 -32.72 -26.03 -16.72
N THR A 146 -33.27 -25.11 -15.95
CA THR A 146 -34.17 -25.38 -14.83
C THR A 146 -35.48 -24.66 -15.06
N SER A 147 -36.55 -25.17 -14.46
CA SER A 147 -37.82 -24.46 -14.41
C SER A 147 -37.65 -23.11 -13.71
N ASN A 148 -38.36 -22.10 -14.22
CA ASN A 148 -38.47 -20.80 -13.56
C ASN A 148 -39.34 -20.90 -12.28
N PHE A 149 -39.57 -19.78 -11.60
CA PHE A 149 -40.21 -19.75 -10.28
C PHE A 149 -41.68 -20.23 -10.25
N ASP A 150 -42.38 -20.24 -11.40
CA ASP A 150 -43.77 -20.71 -11.53
C ASP A 150 -43.91 -21.95 -12.44
N GLU A 151 -42.78 -22.56 -12.81
CA GLU A 151 -42.67 -23.75 -13.67
C GLU A 151 -43.27 -23.61 -15.08
N SER A 152 -43.61 -22.39 -15.53
CA SER A 152 -44.16 -22.15 -16.87
C SER A 152 -43.10 -22.01 -17.96
N LEU A 153 -41.86 -21.64 -17.59
CA LEU A 153 -40.74 -21.39 -18.48
C LEU A 153 -39.47 -22.09 -17.98
N GLN A 154 -38.43 -22.07 -18.80
CA GLN A 154 -37.10 -22.58 -18.47
C GLN A 154 -36.09 -21.42 -18.46
N GLU A 155 -35.11 -21.50 -17.55
CA GLU A 155 -33.97 -20.59 -17.47
C GLU A 155 -32.64 -21.37 -17.35
N PRO A 156 -31.53 -20.84 -17.91
CA PRO A 156 -30.24 -21.53 -17.84
C PRO A 156 -29.65 -21.48 -16.44
N VAL A 157 -29.13 -22.61 -15.96
CA VAL A 157 -28.45 -22.70 -14.65
C VAL A 157 -27.14 -21.92 -14.67
N VAL A 158 -26.42 -21.97 -15.79
CA VAL A 158 -25.13 -21.31 -16.05
C VAL A 158 -25.10 -20.85 -17.51
N MET A 159 -24.33 -19.83 -17.84
CA MET A 159 -24.13 -19.42 -19.24
C MET A 159 -23.02 -20.25 -19.93
N PRO A 160 -23.10 -20.48 -21.26
CA PRO A 160 -22.03 -21.14 -22.02
C PRO A 160 -20.67 -20.43 -21.87
N SER A 161 -20.70 -19.11 -21.69
CA SER A 161 -19.60 -18.21 -21.33
C SER A 161 -18.27 -18.53 -22.01
N TYR A 162 -18.06 -17.96 -23.19
CA TYR A 162 -16.75 -17.98 -23.85
C TYR A 162 -15.76 -17.00 -23.19
N LEU A 163 -16.27 -16.03 -22.42
CA LEU A 163 -15.49 -15.07 -21.67
C LEU A 163 -15.26 -15.53 -20.22
N PRO A 164 -14.04 -15.35 -19.67
CA PRO A 164 -13.74 -15.60 -18.27
C PRO A 164 -14.24 -14.44 -17.37
N THR A 165 -15.55 -14.19 -17.41
CA THR A 165 -16.21 -13.01 -16.81
C THR A 165 -15.88 -12.82 -15.33
N LEU A 166 -15.79 -13.92 -14.56
CA LEU A 166 -15.46 -13.86 -13.13
C LEU A 166 -14.12 -13.14 -12.86
N LEU A 167 -13.11 -13.40 -13.69
CA LEU A 167 -11.79 -12.80 -13.53
C LEU A 167 -11.76 -11.38 -14.10
N ILE A 168 -12.31 -11.18 -15.30
CA ILE A 168 -12.17 -9.89 -15.99
C ILE A 168 -13.02 -8.78 -15.37
N ASN A 169 -14.19 -9.10 -14.84
CA ASN A 169 -15.09 -8.12 -14.21
C ASN A 169 -15.12 -8.21 -12.69
N GLY A 170 -14.64 -9.31 -12.11
CA GLY A 170 -14.71 -9.53 -10.68
C GLY A 170 -16.14 -9.73 -10.16
N ALA A 171 -16.26 -9.77 -8.85
CA ALA A 171 -17.55 -9.89 -8.16
C ALA A 171 -17.43 -9.47 -6.71
N SER A 172 -18.40 -8.74 -6.19
CA SER A 172 -18.51 -8.42 -4.76
C SER A 172 -19.87 -8.88 -4.24
N GLY A 173 -19.91 -9.44 -3.03
CA GLY A 173 -21.15 -9.94 -2.44
C GLY A 173 -21.00 -10.32 -0.98
N ILE A 174 -22.01 -10.00 -0.18
CA ILE A 174 -22.10 -10.38 1.23
C ILE A 174 -23.23 -11.41 1.35
N ALA A 175 -22.89 -12.61 1.81
CA ALA A 175 -23.84 -13.69 2.06
C ALA A 175 -24.04 -13.87 3.58
N VAL A 176 -24.68 -14.96 4.00
CA VAL A 176 -24.79 -15.31 5.42
C VAL A 176 -23.50 -15.99 5.88
N GLY A 177 -22.75 -15.34 6.77
CA GLY A 177 -21.51 -15.89 7.35
C GLY A 177 -20.27 -15.85 6.44
N MET A 178 -20.37 -15.31 5.23
CA MET A 178 -19.26 -15.22 4.28
C MET A 178 -19.41 -14.02 3.34
N ALA A 179 -18.32 -13.64 2.68
CA ALA A 179 -18.28 -12.59 1.67
C ALA A 179 -17.33 -12.97 0.54
N THR A 180 -17.58 -12.41 -0.64
CA THR A 180 -16.72 -12.47 -1.82
C THR A 180 -16.35 -11.06 -2.26
N ASN A 181 -15.11 -10.87 -2.67
CA ASN A 181 -14.61 -9.61 -3.20
C ASN A 181 -13.46 -9.89 -4.17
N ILE A 182 -13.81 -10.24 -5.40
CA ILE A 182 -12.92 -10.59 -6.51
C ILE A 182 -12.67 -9.31 -7.32
N PRO A 183 -11.40 -8.87 -7.47
CA PRO A 183 -11.09 -7.70 -8.27
C PRO A 183 -11.13 -8.01 -9.77
N PRO A 184 -11.40 -7.02 -10.63
CA PRO A 184 -11.31 -7.17 -12.08
C PRO A 184 -9.88 -7.35 -12.57
N HIS A 185 -9.71 -7.94 -13.76
CA HIS A 185 -8.42 -8.20 -14.40
C HIS A 185 -8.47 -7.83 -15.88
N ASN A 186 -7.30 -7.61 -16.47
CA ASN A 186 -7.19 -7.35 -17.89
C ASN A 186 -7.49 -8.61 -18.73
N LEU A 187 -8.34 -8.50 -19.75
CA LEU A 187 -8.77 -9.60 -20.61
C LEU A 187 -7.60 -10.23 -21.37
N THR A 188 -6.70 -9.42 -21.91
CA THR A 188 -5.50 -9.84 -22.67
C THR A 188 -4.64 -10.76 -21.79
N GLU A 189 -4.36 -10.32 -20.57
CA GLU A 189 -3.56 -11.05 -19.58
C GLU A 189 -4.22 -12.35 -19.12
N VAL A 190 -5.52 -12.32 -18.82
CA VAL A 190 -6.27 -13.52 -18.43
C VAL A 190 -6.27 -14.55 -19.56
N ILE A 191 -6.47 -14.12 -20.81
CA ILE A 191 -6.40 -15.02 -21.98
C ILE A 191 -5.00 -15.61 -22.12
N ASP A 192 -3.94 -14.81 -21.98
CA ASP A 192 -2.57 -15.30 -22.08
C ASP A 192 -2.26 -16.35 -21.00
N GLY A 193 -2.75 -16.15 -19.77
CA GLY A 193 -2.65 -17.15 -18.71
C GLY A 193 -3.46 -18.42 -19.00
N LEU A 194 -4.66 -18.30 -19.58
CA LEU A 194 -5.47 -19.46 -19.98
C LEU A 194 -4.79 -20.28 -21.08
N ILE A 195 -4.20 -19.61 -22.06
CA ILE A 195 -3.43 -20.25 -23.13
C ILE A 195 -2.20 -20.95 -22.55
N ALA A 196 -1.47 -20.30 -21.65
CA ALA A 196 -0.31 -20.90 -20.97
C ALA A 196 -0.70 -22.16 -20.19
N MET A 197 -1.89 -22.18 -19.55
CA MET A 197 -2.41 -23.38 -18.88
C MET A 197 -2.77 -24.52 -19.85
N ILE A 198 -3.30 -24.19 -21.03
CA ILE A 198 -3.59 -25.20 -22.06
C ILE A 198 -2.29 -25.84 -22.57
N GLU A 199 -1.22 -25.04 -22.72
CA GLU A 199 0.09 -25.53 -23.17
C GLU A 199 0.86 -26.27 -22.06
N LYS A 200 0.74 -25.81 -20.82
CA LYS A 200 1.38 -26.41 -19.64
C LYS A 200 0.36 -26.56 -18.49
N PRO A 201 -0.40 -27.67 -18.43
CA PRO A 201 -1.41 -27.90 -17.38
C PRO A 201 -0.86 -27.90 -15.93
N SER A 202 0.44 -28.18 -15.78
CA SER A 202 1.16 -28.17 -14.51
C SER A 202 1.68 -26.79 -14.08
N ILE A 203 1.37 -25.73 -14.84
CA ILE A 203 1.77 -24.36 -14.50
C ILE A 203 1.29 -23.99 -13.08
N THR A 204 2.18 -23.37 -12.30
CA THR A 204 1.89 -22.98 -10.91
C THR A 204 1.30 -21.57 -10.84
N ASN A 205 0.74 -21.18 -9.68
CA ASN A 205 0.28 -19.80 -9.46
C ASN A 205 1.43 -18.78 -9.66
N GLU A 206 2.64 -19.12 -9.23
CA GLU A 206 3.83 -18.27 -9.37
C GLU A 206 4.27 -18.08 -10.82
N GLU A 207 4.11 -19.10 -11.65
CA GLU A 207 4.38 -18.99 -13.08
C GLU A 207 3.28 -18.23 -13.82
N LEU A 208 2.02 -18.37 -13.37
CA LEU A 208 0.86 -17.66 -13.93
C LEU A 208 0.90 -16.15 -13.73
N ILE A 209 1.50 -15.69 -12.63
CA ILE A 209 1.73 -14.26 -12.34
C ILE A 209 2.46 -13.54 -13.49
N LYS A 210 3.29 -14.25 -14.27
CA LYS A 210 3.99 -13.66 -15.42
C LYS A 210 3.05 -13.30 -16.58
N TYR A 211 1.86 -13.90 -16.62
CA TYR A 211 0.85 -13.68 -17.65
C TYR A 211 -0.29 -12.79 -17.11
N VAL A 212 -0.78 -13.10 -15.90
CA VAL A 212 -1.77 -12.29 -15.17
C VAL A 212 -1.05 -11.48 -14.12
N ILE A 213 -0.70 -10.25 -14.46
CA ILE A 213 0.29 -9.46 -13.72
C ILE A 213 -0.29 -9.01 -12.37
N ALA A 214 -1.49 -8.43 -12.39
CA ALA A 214 -2.21 -7.97 -11.22
C ALA A 214 -3.69 -7.69 -11.59
N PRO A 215 -4.55 -7.35 -10.63
CA PRO A 215 -5.84 -6.75 -10.95
C PRO A 215 -5.73 -5.50 -11.85
N ASP A 216 -6.75 -5.25 -12.66
CA ASP A 216 -6.85 -4.09 -13.56
C ASP A 216 -8.21 -3.41 -13.35
N PHE A 217 -8.22 -2.29 -12.64
CA PHE A 217 -9.43 -1.62 -12.22
C PHE A 217 -9.97 -0.69 -13.32
N PRO A 218 -11.30 -0.58 -13.46
CA PRO A 218 -11.91 0.30 -14.48
C PRO A 218 -11.48 1.76 -14.35
N THR A 219 -11.25 2.24 -13.12
CA THR A 219 -10.87 3.62 -12.79
C THR A 219 -9.36 3.88 -12.88
N GLY A 220 -8.55 2.88 -13.26
CA GLY A 220 -7.09 3.00 -13.27
C GLY A 220 -6.50 2.97 -11.86
N GLY A 221 -5.79 4.03 -11.49
CA GLY A 221 -5.08 4.18 -10.23
C GLY A 221 -3.78 3.40 -10.17
N ILE A 222 -3.19 3.34 -8.98
CA ILE A 222 -1.90 2.72 -8.73
C ILE A 222 -2.06 1.62 -7.68
N ILE A 223 -1.69 0.39 -8.02
CA ILE A 223 -1.43 -0.67 -7.05
C ILE A 223 -0.08 -0.37 -6.40
N PHE A 224 -0.11 -0.11 -5.10
CA PHE A 224 1.06 0.26 -4.32
C PHE A 224 1.52 -0.94 -3.50
N GLY A 225 2.54 -1.65 -4.00
CA GLY A 225 3.04 -2.89 -3.41
C GLY A 225 2.48 -4.15 -4.06
N TYR A 226 3.35 -5.14 -4.25
CA TYR A 226 3.01 -6.37 -4.96
C TYR A 226 2.64 -7.55 -4.06
N GLU A 227 3.04 -7.55 -2.79
CA GLU A 227 2.87 -8.71 -1.91
C GLU A 227 1.39 -9.10 -1.73
N GLY A 228 0.50 -8.11 -1.58
CA GLY A 228 -0.94 -8.36 -1.47
C GLY A 228 -1.57 -8.96 -2.72
N VAL A 229 -1.01 -8.67 -3.91
CA VAL A 229 -1.43 -9.28 -5.18
C VAL A 229 -0.99 -10.74 -5.22
N ARG A 230 0.26 -11.01 -4.85
CA ARG A 230 0.81 -12.37 -4.79
C ARG A 230 0.04 -13.25 -3.81
N GLU A 231 -0.25 -12.75 -2.60
CA GLU A 231 -1.05 -13.45 -1.59
C GLU A 231 -2.45 -13.78 -2.14
N ALA A 232 -3.11 -12.81 -2.78
CA ALA A 232 -4.43 -12.98 -3.37
C ALA A 232 -4.46 -14.08 -4.44
N PHE A 233 -3.46 -14.15 -5.31
CA PHE A 233 -3.42 -15.16 -6.38
C PHE A 233 -3.05 -16.55 -5.87
N THR A 234 -2.16 -16.64 -4.88
CA THR A 234 -1.64 -17.91 -4.37
C THR A 234 -2.51 -18.55 -3.28
N THR A 235 -3.29 -17.76 -2.55
CA THR A 235 -4.14 -18.24 -1.44
C THR A 235 -5.64 -17.99 -1.64
N GLY A 236 -6.00 -17.12 -2.59
CA GLY A 236 -7.37 -16.63 -2.77
C GLY A 236 -7.76 -15.49 -1.82
N ARG A 237 -6.84 -15.02 -0.96
CA ARG A 237 -7.05 -13.88 -0.06
C ARG A 237 -5.83 -12.96 -0.07
N GLY A 238 -6.05 -11.65 0.01
CA GLY A 238 -4.96 -10.70 0.05
C GLY A 238 -5.43 -9.28 0.29
N ARG A 239 -4.51 -8.37 0.57
CA ARG A 239 -4.80 -6.95 0.80
C ARG A 239 -4.02 -6.10 -0.20
N ILE A 240 -4.73 -5.52 -1.16
CA ILE A 240 -4.12 -4.69 -2.20
C ILE A 240 -4.30 -3.22 -1.81
N ILE A 241 -3.22 -2.45 -1.76
CA ILE A 241 -3.29 -1.01 -1.52
C ILE A 241 -3.46 -0.31 -2.88
N LEU A 242 -4.51 0.51 -2.99
CA LEU A 242 -4.80 1.30 -4.19
C LEU A 242 -4.62 2.78 -3.88
N ARG A 243 -3.90 3.49 -4.76
CA ARG A 243 -3.70 4.94 -4.70
C ARG A 243 -4.31 5.64 -5.90
N ALA A 244 -4.75 6.87 -5.66
CA ALA A 244 -5.07 7.85 -6.68
C ALA A 244 -3.82 8.22 -7.48
N LYS A 245 -3.99 8.56 -8.75
CA LYS A 245 -2.91 9.09 -9.58
C LYS A 245 -2.89 10.61 -9.45
N ALA A 246 -1.83 11.13 -8.84
CA ALA A 246 -1.67 12.55 -8.57
C ALA A 246 -0.31 13.06 -9.08
N ASN A 247 -0.33 14.21 -9.77
CA ASN A 247 0.86 14.87 -10.33
C ASN A 247 0.97 16.31 -9.80
N ILE A 248 2.18 16.86 -9.76
CA ILE A 248 2.43 18.26 -9.39
C ILE A 248 2.57 19.09 -10.66
N GLU A 249 1.83 20.19 -10.76
CA GLU A 249 1.94 21.18 -11.85
C GLU A 249 2.37 22.54 -11.27
N SER A 250 3.49 23.09 -11.75
CA SER A 250 3.98 24.41 -11.31
C SER A 250 3.53 25.52 -12.27
N HIS A 251 2.90 26.57 -11.75
CA HIS A 251 2.53 27.76 -12.53
C HIS A 251 3.58 28.88 -12.44
N LYS A 252 3.58 29.80 -13.42
CA LYS A 252 4.48 30.96 -13.51
C LYS A 252 4.48 31.91 -12.29
N ASN A 253 3.56 31.75 -11.34
CA ASN A 253 3.36 32.62 -10.17
C ASN A 253 3.87 32.01 -8.84
N GLU A 254 4.80 31.05 -8.89
CA GLU A 254 5.37 30.35 -7.71
C GLU A 254 4.34 29.61 -6.84
N ARG A 255 3.17 29.27 -7.41
CA ARG A 255 2.19 28.38 -6.79
C ARG A 255 2.18 27.06 -7.52
N GLU A 256 2.22 25.99 -6.75
CA GLU A 256 2.17 24.62 -7.25
C GLU A 256 0.79 24.04 -6.98
N ASN A 257 0.31 23.22 -7.90
CA ASN A 257 -0.98 22.58 -7.82
C ASN A 257 -0.79 21.07 -7.82
N ILE A 258 -1.56 20.38 -6.98
CA ILE A 258 -1.66 18.91 -7.02
C ILE A 258 -2.87 18.58 -7.88
N ILE A 259 -2.65 17.79 -8.92
CA ILE A 259 -3.66 17.39 -9.90
C ILE A 259 -3.94 15.90 -9.75
N ILE A 260 -5.16 15.56 -9.36
CA ILE A 260 -5.63 14.17 -9.27
C ILE A 260 -6.39 13.83 -10.56
N THR A 261 -5.93 12.79 -11.25
CA THR A 261 -6.46 12.38 -12.56
C THR A 261 -7.20 11.05 -12.52
N GLU A 262 -6.89 10.20 -11.54
CA GLU A 262 -7.54 8.90 -11.38
C GLU A 262 -7.76 8.61 -9.88
N LEU A 263 -8.90 8.02 -9.54
CA LEU A 263 -9.24 7.65 -8.17
C LEU A 263 -9.18 6.13 -7.97
N PRO A 264 -8.93 5.67 -6.73
CA PRO A 264 -9.04 4.25 -6.41
C PRO A 264 -10.45 3.72 -6.70
N TYR A 265 -10.52 2.42 -6.98
CA TYR A 265 -11.76 1.75 -7.33
C TYR A 265 -12.83 1.89 -6.23
N GLN A 266 -14.07 2.19 -6.63
CA GLN A 266 -15.23 2.43 -5.75
C GLN A 266 -15.10 3.64 -4.80
N VAL A 267 -14.19 4.58 -5.07
CA VAL A 267 -14.13 5.87 -4.36
C VAL A 267 -15.03 6.88 -5.06
N ASN A 268 -15.90 7.52 -4.27
CA ASN A 268 -16.76 8.59 -4.74
C ASN A 268 -16.00 9.92 -4.77
N LYS A 269 -16.01 10.62 -5.91
CA LYS A 269 -15.26 11.87 -6.08
C LYS A 269 -15.78 12.99 -5.18
N ALA A 270 -17.10 13.20 -5.10
CA ALA A 270 -17.70 14.27 -4.31
C ALA A 270 -17.39 14.11 -2.81
N ASN A 271 -17.53 12.89 -2.27
CA ASN A 271 -17.22 12.57 -0.88
C ASN A 271 -15.73 12.77 -0.57
N LEU A 272 -14.84 12.46 -1.52
CA LEU A 272 -13.40 12.71 -1.35
C LEU A 272 -13.13 14.22 -1.23
N ILE A 273 -13.69 15.04 -2.12
CA ILE A 273 -13.53 16.49 -2.10
C ILE A 273 -14.10 17.07 -0.79
N GLU A 274 -15.28 16.63 -0.37
CA GLU A 274 -15.89 17.02 0.90
C GLU A 274 -14.98 16.67 2.08
N LYS A 275 -14.39 15.46 2.08
CA LYS A 275 -13.48 15.02 3.14
C LYS A 275 -12.20 15.86 3.19
N ILE A 276 -11.62 16.21 2.05
CA ILE A 276 -10.45 17.09 2.00
C ILE A 276 -10.82 18.48 2.56
N ALA A 277 -11.96 19.03 2.15
CA ALA A 277 -12.44 20.32 2.66
C ALA A 277 -12.72 20.33 4.17
N GLU A 278 -13.22 19.21 4.71
CA GLU A 278 -13.36 19.00 6.16
C GLU A 278 -11.99 19.04 6.86
N LEU A 279 -10.99 18.30 6.35
CA LEU A 279 -9.65 18.25 6.94
C LEU A 279 -8.91 19.60 6.90
N VAL A 280 -9.14 20.41 5.86
CA VAL A 280 -8.63 21.79 5.78
C VAL A 280 -9.27 22.67 6.85
N ARG A 281 -10.58 22.52 7.08
CA ARG A 281 -11.33 23.28 8.09
C ARG A 281 -10.98 22.90 9.52
N GLU A 282 -10.64 21.64 9.75
CA GLU A 282 -10.16 21.11 11.04
C GLU A 282 -8.67 21.44 11.32
N GLU A 283 -8.01 22.23 10.46
CA GLU A 283 -6.60 22.59 10.56
C GLU A 283 -5.64 21.36 10.56
N LYS A 284 -6.08 20.25 9.96
CA LYS A 284 -5.24 19.05 9.76
C LYS A 284 -4.43 19.11 8.46
N LEU A 285 -4.92 19.83 7.45
CA LEU A 285 -4.24 20.07 6.17
C LEU A 285 -4.10 21.59 5.95
N ASN A 286 -3.09 22.19 6.58
CA ASN A 286 -2.96 23.65 6.64
C ASN A 286 -2.42 24.27 5.35
N ASP A 287 -1.76 23.49 4.50
CA ASP A 287 -1.04 24.02 3.32
C ASP A 287 -1.87 24.01 2.04
N ILE A 288 -3.15 23.67 2.13
CA ILE A 288 -4.11 23.75 1.02
C ILE A 288 -4.81 25.12 1.07
N SER A 289 -4.83 25.80 -0.08
CA SER A 289 -5.48 27.10 -0.23
C SER A 289 -6.87 27.01 -0.85
N ASN A 290 -7.07 26.08 -1.80
CA ASN A 290 -8.32 25.92 -2.52
C ASN A 290 -8.41 24.52 -3.14
N ILE A 291 -9.63 24.08 -3.46
CA ILE A 291 -9.92 22.81 -4.13
C ILE A 291 -10.93 23.10 -5.24
N ARG A 292 -10.65 22.65 -6.46
CA ARG A 292 -11.55 22.76 -7.62
C ARG A 292 -11.72 21.40 -8.30
N ASP A 293 -12.92 21.17 -8.81
CA ASP A 293 -13.19 20.07 -9.73
C ASP A 293 -13.29 20.65 -11.15
N GLU A 294 -12.29 20.34 -11.98
CA GLU A 294 -12.18 20.72 -13.38
C GLU A 294 -12.44 19.51 -14.29
N SER A 295 -13.09 18.45 -13.77
CA SER A 295 -13.45 17.27 -14.57
C SER A 295 -14.43 17.63 -15.67
N ASP A 296 -14.19 17.10 -16.87
CA ASP A 296 -15.04 17.31 -18.04
C ASP A 296 -15.27 16.00 -18.81
N ARG A 297 -15.64 16.09 -20.09
CA ARG A 297 -15.85 14.91 -20.95
C ARG A 297 -14.55 14.23 -21.37
N ASP A 298 -13.42 14.95 -21.31
CA ASP A 298 -12.11 14.47 -21.74
C ASP A 298 -11.36 13.77 -20.59
N GLY A 299 -11.75 14.01 -19.34
CA GLY A 299 -11.29 13.22 -18.21
C GLY A 299 -11.56 13.82 -16.84
N MET A 300 -11.18 13.07 -15.81
CA MET A 300 -11.22 13.55 -14.43
C MET A 300 -10.03 14.46 -14.14
N ARG A 301 -10.29 15.61 -13.49
CA ARG A 301 -9.24 16.54 -13.08
C ARG A 301 -9.66 17.28 -11.80
N ILE A 302 -9.14 16.83 -10.66
CA ILE A 302 -9.33 17.53 -9.37
C ILE A 302 -8.06 18.34 -9.10
N VAL A 303 -8.21 19.63 -8.87
CA VAL A 303 -7.11 20.58 -8.65
C VAL A 303 -7.09 21.00 -7.20
N ILE A 304 -5.98 20.74 -6.51
CA ILE A 304 -5.73 21.20 -5.15
C ILE A 304 -4.64 22.26 -5.22
N GLU A 305 -4.99 23.51 -4.92
CA GLU A 305 -4.04 24.63 -4.94
C GLU A 305 -3.32 24.73 -3.59
N THR A 306 -1.99 24.71 -3.59
CA THR A 306 -1.22 24.81 -2.36
C THR A 306 -0.94 26.27 -1.98
N LYS A 307 -0.66 26.51 -0.69
CA LYS A 307 -0.21 27.83 -0.21
C LYS A 307 1.21 28.12 -0.71
N ARG A 308 1.60 29.39 -0.78
CA ARG A 308 2.96 29.77 -1.19
C ARG A 308 3.99 29.23 -0.19
N GLY A 309 5.04 28.60 -0.69
CA GLY A 309 6.15 28.05 0.11
C GLY A 309 5.86 26.69 0.74
N SER A 310 4.72 26.05 0.46
CA SER A 310 4.42 24.68 0.88
C SER A 310 5.20 23.66 0.05
N GLN A 311 5.43 22.45 0.59
CA GLN A 311 5.97 21.31 -0.15
C GLN A 311 4.83 20.40 -0.64
N PRO A 312 4.49 20.34 -1.94
CA PRO A 312 3.35 19.55 -2.42
C PRO A 312 3.47 18.05 -2.17
N GLU A 313 4.68 17.50 -2.20
CA GLU A 313 4.94 16.08 -1.92
C GLU A 313 4.49 15.68 -0.50
N VAL A 314 4.74 16.54 0.49
CA VAL A 314 4.30 16.35 1.87
C VAL A 314 2.77 16.37 1.95
N ILE A 315 2.12 17.29 1.25
CA ILE A 315 0.65 17.39 1.20
C ILE A 315 0.05 16.14 0.56
N ILE A 316 0.64 15.65 -0.54
CA ILE A 316 0.22 14.39 -1.19
C ILE A 316 0.29 13.21 -0.20
N ASN A 317 1.38 13.10 0.56
CA ASN A 317 1.53 12.04 1.57
C ASN A 317 0.48 12.16 2.68
N GLN A 318 0.19 13.37 3.14
CA GLN A 318 -0.90 13.63 4.11
C GLN A 318 -2.27 13.25 3.54
N LEU A 319 -2.53 13.61 2.27
CA LEU A 319 -3.77 13.26 1.58
C LEU A 319 -3.94 11.74 1.47
N PHE A 320 -2.90 11.00 1.08
CA PHE A 320 -2.95 9.53 1.05
C PHE A 320 -3.24 8.93 2.44
N LYS A 321 -2.68 9.50 3.50
CA LYS A 321 -2.86 8.99 4.88
C LYS A 321 -4.24 9.28 5.45
N HIS A 322 -4.82 10.43 5.13
CA HIS A 322 -6.02 10.95 5.80
C HIS A 322 -7.29 10.89 4.96
N THR A 323 -7.19 10.53 3.67
CA THR A 323 -8.32 10.53 2.73
C THR A 323 -8.42 9.22 1.96
N GLN A 324 -9.51 9.06 1.19
CA GLN A 324 -9.70 7.92 0.29
C GLN A 324 -8.86 8.01 -1.00
N MET A 325 -7.91 8.94 -1.09
CA MET A 325 -6.87 8.87 -2.13
C MET A 325 -6.01 7.61 -1.99
N GLN A 326 -5.97 6.98 -0.82
CA GLN A 326 -5.46 5.63 -0.64
C GLN A 326 -6.50 4.76 0.05
N VAL A 327 -6.78 3.57 -0.49
CA VAL A 327 -7.69 2.60 0.10
C VAL A 327 -7.09 1.19 0.04
N THR A 328 -7.57 0.31 0.92
CA THR A 328 -7.22 -1.10 0.89
C THR A 328 -8.35 -1.91 0.28
N PHE A 329 -8.07 -2.58 -0.83
CA PHE A 329 -8.97 -3.57 -1.42
C PHE A 329 -8.68 -4.96 -0.81
N GLY A 330 -9.60 -5.44 0.02
CA GLY A 330 -9.50 -6.79 0.61
C GLY A 330 -10.01 -7.84 -0.37
N VAL A 331 -9.12 -8.60 -0.99
CA VAL A 331 -9.44 -9.65 -1.94
C VAL A 331 -9.92 -10.90 -1.21
N ILE A 332 -11.06 -11.44 -1.65
CA ILE A 332 -11.57 -12.76 -1.26
C ILE A 332 -12.11 -13.44 -2.51
N MET A 333 -11.34 -14.37 -3.06
CA MET A 333 -11.64 -15.13 -4.27
C MET A 333 -12.64 -16.26 -3.99
N LEU A 334 -13.84 -15.91 -3.53
CA LEU A 334 -14.87 -16.87 -3.15
C LEU A 334 -15.98 -16.97 -4.20
N ALA A 335 -16.23 -18.17 -4.71
CA ALA A 335 -17.27 -18.45 -5.70
C ALA A 335 -17.94 -19.81 -5.43
N LEU A 336 -19.07 -20.06 -6.08
CA LEU A 336 -19.75 -21.35 -6.04
C LEU A 336 -19.07 -22.32 -7.02
N VAL A 337 -18.62 -23.46 -6.50
CA VAL A 337 -18.12 -24.60 -7.28
C VAL A 337 -19.08 -25.75 -7.05
N ASN A 338 -19.81 -26.14 -8.09
CA ASN A 338 -20.87 -27.17 -8.01
C ASN A 338 -21.87 -26.89 -6.87
N GLY A 339 -22.32 -25.63 -6.75
CA GLY A 339 -23.27 -25.18 -5.73
C GLY A 339 -22.68 -24.98 -4.32
N SER A 340 -21.41 -25.28 -4.09
CA SER A 340 -20.75 -25.11 -2.79
C SER A 340 -19.79 -23.90 -2.78
N PRO A 341 -19.82 -23.03 -1.77
CA PRO A 341 -18.91 -21.90 -1.69
C PRO A 341 -17.48 -22.35 -1.41
N LYS A 342 -16.52 -21.92 -2.23
CA LYS A 342 -15.09 -22.21 -2.06
C LYS A 342 -14.25 -20.98 -2.30
N VAL A 343 -13.20 -20.82 -1.51
CA VAL A 343 -12.11 -19.87 -1.78
C VAL A 343 -11.18 -20.53 -2.80
N LEU A 344 -10.83 -19.82 -3.86
CA LEU A 344 -10.08 -20.32 -5.00
C LEU A 344 -8.82 -19.47 -5.20
N THR A 345 -7.72 -20.12 -5.55
CA THR A 345 -6.55 -19.45 -6.12
C THR A 345 -6.81 -19.02 -7.57
N LEU A 346 -5.97 -18.14 -8.12
CA LEU A 346 -6.07 -17.72 -9.52
C LEU A 346 -6.10 -18.92 -10.47
N ARG A 347 -5.15 -19.86 -10.28
CA ARG A 347 -5.08 -21.10 -11.06
C ARG A 347 -6.36 -21.92 -10.96
N GLU A 348 -6.90 -22.14 -9.76
CA GLU A 348 -8.11 -22.95 -9.58
C GLU A 348 -9.32 -22.32 -10.27
N THR A 349 -9.48 -20.99 -10.20
CA THR A 349 -10.52 -20.28 -10.95
C THR A 349 -10.38 -20.52 -12.45
N MET A 350 -9.17 -20.41 -13.00
CA MET A 350 -8.91 -20.63 -14.43
C MET A 350 -9.11 -22.11 -14.84
N VAL A 351 -8.76 -23.07 -13.98
CA VAL A 351 -9.02 -24.50 -14.20
C VAL A 351 -10.53 -24.74 -14.33
N HIS A 352 -11.33 -24.19 -13.42
CA HIS A 352 -12.78 -24.34 -13.47
C HIS A 352 -13.39 -23.71 -14.73
N PHE A 353 -12.89 -22.55 -15.15
CA PHE A 353 -13.31 -21.94 -16.40
C PHE A 353 -12.97 -22.80 -17.63
N LEU A 354 -11.74 -23.31 -17.74
CA LEU A 354 -11.34 -24.19 -18.85
C LEU A 354 -12.12 -25.50 -18.87
N ALA A 355 -12.41 -26.09 -17.70
CA ALA A 355 -13.23 -27.28 -17.58
C ALA A 355 -14.65 -27.03 -18.11
N HIS A 356 -15.26 -25.88 -17.76
CA HIS A 356 -16.57 -25.47 -18.28
C HIS A 356 -16.53 -25.25 -19.79
N ARG A 357 -15.51 -24.57 -20.31
CA ARG A 357 -15.31 -24.39 -21.76
C ARG A 357 -15.21 -25.73 -22.49
N MET A 358 -14.50 -26.70 -21.92
CA MET A 358 -14.39 -28.04 -22.46
C MET A 358 -15.74 -28.76 -22.50
N GLU A 359 -16.53 -28.67 -21.43
CA GLU A 359 -17.87 -29.25 -21.35
C GLU A 359 -18.80 -28.64 -22.42
N VAL A 360 -18.84 -27.31 -22.51
CA VAL A 360 -19.62 -26.57 -23.50
C VAL A 360 -19.23 -26.97 -24.92
N LEU A 361 -17.93 -27.07 -25.22
CA LEU A 361 -17.44 -27.51 -26.53
C LEU A 361 -17.88 -28.94 -26.85
N ILE A 362 -17.79 -29.86 -25.90
CA ILE A 362 -18.22 -31.25 -26.08
C ILE A 362 -19.72 -31.31 -26.35
N ARG A 363 -20.54 -30.61 -25.57
CA ARG A 363 -22.00 -30.58 -25.75
C ARG A 363 -22.41 -29.97 -27.09
N ARG A 364 -21.82 -28.83 -27.47
CA ARG A 364 -22.01 -28.20 -28.78
C ARG A 364 -21.67 -29.16 -29.92
N THR A 365 -20.51 -29.82 -29.82
CA THR A 365 -20.03 -30.74 -30.86
C THR A 365 -20.94 -31.98 -30.97
N LYS A 366 -21.44 -32.50 -29.84
CA LYS A 366 -22.43 -33.60 -29.83
C LYS A 366 -23.76 -33.19 -30.44
N PHE A 367 -24.25 -31.99 -30.13
CA PHE A 367 -25.48 -31.46 -30.71
C PHE A 367 -25.38 -31.32 -32.24
N GLU A 368 -24.27 -30.74 -32.71
CA GLU A 368 -23.98 -30.60 -34.14
C GLU A 368 -23.80 -31.96 -34.82
N LEU A 369 -23.18 -32.93 -34.13
CA LEU A 369 -23.01 -34.30 -34.63
C LEU A 369 -24.35 -35.01 -34.78
N GLU A 370 -25.20 -34.98 -33.75
CA GLU A 370 -26.53 -35.60 -33.78
C GLU A 370 -27.40 -34.99 -34.89
N ALA A 371 -27.32 -33.67 -35.09
CA ALA A 371 -28.02 -32.98 -36.18
C ALA A 371 -27.47 -33.42 -37.56
N ALA A 372 -26.15 -33.53 -37.71
CA ALA A 372 -25.51 -33.98 -38.94
C ALA A 372 -25.82 -35.46 -39.26
N GLU A 373 -25.80 -36.35 -38.26
CA GLU A 373 -26.17 -37.76 -38.40
C GLU A 373 -27.63 -37.93 -38.80
N LYS A 374 -28.55 -37.21 -38.13
CA LYS A 374 -29.96 -37.17 -38.54
C LYS A 374 -30.12 -36.68 -39.97
N ARG A 375 -29.37 -35.65 -40.38
CA ARG A 375 -29.42 -35.13 -41.75
C ARG A 375 -28.89 -36.14 -42.77
N ALA A 376 -27.74 -36.76 -42.50
CA ALA A 376 -27.15 -37.80 -43.34
C ALA A 376 -28.10 -38.99 -43.51
N HIS A 377 -28.74 -39.43 -42.42
CA HIS A 377 -29.74 -40.50 -42.44
C HIS A 377 -30.93 -40.18 -43.36
N ILE A 378 -31.44 -38.95 -43.34
CA ILE A 378 -32.49 -38.52 -44.28
C ILE A 378 -32.00 -38.48 -45.73
N LEU A 379 -30.80 -37.93 -45.97
CA LEU A 379 -30.22 -37.85 -47.31
C LEU A 379 -29.98 -39.24 -47.92
N GLU A 380 -29.53 -40.21 -47.12
CA GLU A 380 -29.41 -41.62 -47.53
C GLU A 380 -30.77 -42.18 -47.98
N GLY A 381 -31.84 -41.91 -47.21
CA GLY A 381 -33.20 -42.27 -47.59
C GLY A 381 -33.63 -41.65 -48.93
N TYR A 382 -33.31 -40.37 -49.16
CA TYR A 382 -33.57 -39.73 -50.45
C TYR A 382 -32.77 -40.34 -51.61
N ILE A 383 -31.50 -40.69 -51.40
CA ILE A 383 -30.68 -41.34 -52.43
C ILE A 383 -31.30 -42.70 -52.81
N ILE A 384 -31.65 -43.53 -51.82
CA ILE A 384 -32.35 -44.81 -52.05
C ILE A 384 -33.65 -44.60 -52.81
N ALA A 385 -34.43 -43.59 -52.45
CA ALA A 385 -35.72 -43.30 -53.10
C ALA A 385 -35.55 -42.79 -54.54
N LEU A 386 -34.55 -41.94 -54.79
CA LEU A 386 -34.26 -41.40 -56.12
C LEU A 386 -33.67 -42.46 -57.06
N ASP A 387 -32.91 -43.42 -56.53
CA ASP A 387 -32.40 -44.57 -57.29
C ASP A 387 -33.50 -45.55 -57.70
N ASN A 388 -34.61 -45.60 -56.96
CA ASN A 388 -35.70 -46.54 -57.17
C ASN A 388 -37.06 -45.82 -57.37
N ILE A 389 -37.05 -44.65 -58.02
CA ILE A 389 -38.19 -43.72 -57.99
C ILE A 389 -39.50 -44.31 -58.54
N ASP A 390 -39.44 -45.08 -59.63
CA ASP A 390 -40.62 -45.69 -60.23
C ASP A 390 -41.27 -46.69 -59.27
N GLU A 391 -40.45 -47.49 -58.59
CA GLU A 391 -40.91 -48.45 -57.59
C GLU A 391 -41.44 -47.79 -56.32
N VAL A 392 -40.85 -46.67 -55.90
CA VAL A 392 -41.33 -45.85 -54.78
C VAL A 392 -42.71 -45.28 -55.11
N ILE A 393 -42.88 -44.68 -56.30
CA ILE A 393 -44.16 -44.12 -56.75
C ILE A 393 -45.22 -45.22 -56.87
N ASP A 394 -44.89 -46.37 -57.46
CA ASP A 394 -45.81 -47.50 -57.57
C ASP A 394 -46.26 -48.02 -56.19
N THR A 395 -45.32 -48.14 -55.24
CA THR A 395 -45.61 -48.56 -53.86
C THR A 395 -46.53 -47.58 -53.14
N ILE A 396 -46.34 -46.27 -53.35
CA ILE A 396 -47.22 -45.23 -52.81
C ILE A 396 -48.61 -45.31 -53.46
N LYS A 397 -48.70 -45.40 -54.79
CA LYS A 397 -49.98 -45.44 -55.54
C LYS A 397 -50.83 -46.68 -55.22
N LYS A 398 -50.20 -47.82 -54.94
CA LYS A 398 -50.88 -49.07 -54.56
C LYS A 398 -51.30 -49.12 -53.09
N SER A 399 -50.85 -48.17 -52.27
CA SER A 399 -51.19 -48.12 -50.86
C SER A 399 -52.49 -47.34 -50.65
N LYS A 400 -53.36 -47.85 -49.76
CA LYS A 400 -54.70 -47.28 -49.51
C LYS A 400 -54.69 -45.95 -48.74
N ASP A 401 -53.68 -45.71 -47.92
CA ASP A 401 -53.51 -44.54 -47.07
C ASP A 401 -52.03 -44.29 -46.78
N VAL A 402 -51.72 -43.12 -46.20
CA VAL A 402 -50.34 -42.65 -45.92
C VAL A 402 -49.61 -43.59 -44.97
N GLU A 403 -50.29 -44.10 -43.94
CA GLU A 403 -49.67 -44.99 -42.95
C GLU A 403 -49.31 -46.35 -43.57
N THR A 404 -50.18 -46.86 -44.44
CA THR A 404 -49.92 -48.09 -45.23
C THR A 404 -48.77 -47.86 -46.21
N ALA A 405 -48.73 -46.72 -46.90
CA ALA A 405 -47.64 -46.36 -47.80
C ALA A 405 -46.29 -46.28 -47.08
N LYS A 406 -46.25 -45.59 -45.94
CA LYS A 406 -45.06 -45.48 -45.08
C LYS A 406 -44.55 -46.87 -44.66
N ASN A 407 -45.42 -47.71 -44.12
CA ASN A 407 -45.06 -49.07 -43.68
C ASN A 407 -44.56 -49.96 -44.84
N ASN A 408 -45.15 -49.82 -46.04
CA ASN A 408 -44.70 -50.54 -47.23
C ASN A 408 -43.33 -50.05 -47.71
N LEU A 409 -43.08 -48.74 -47.74
CA LEU A 409 -41.79 -48.16 -48.08
C LEU A 409 -40.69 -48.62 -47.11
N MET A 410 -40.97 -48.62 -45.80
CA MET A 410 -40.05 -49.13 -44.78
C MET A 410 -39.69 -50.59 -45.02
N LYS A 411 -40.69 -51.46 -45.25
CA LYS A 411 -40.45 -52.90 -45.46
C LYS A 411 -39.69 -53.18 -46.77
N LYS A 412 -40.08 -52.51 -47.85
CA LYS A 412 -39.56 -52.79 -49.20
C LYS A 412 -38.13 -52.27 -49.40
N PHE A 413 -37.86 -51.05 -48.95
CA PHE A 413 -36.57 -50.37 -49.15
C PHE A 413 -35.69 -50.34 -47.90
N LYS A 414 -36.08 -51.06 -46.83
CA LYS A 414 -35.38 -51.13 -45.53
C LYS A 414 -35.15 -49.74 -44.92
N LEU A 415 -36.12 -48.86 -45.08
CA LEU A 415 -36.08 -47.48 -44.58
C LEU A 415 -36.60 -47.42 -43.13
N SER A 416 -36.07 -46.47 -42.37
CA SER A 416 -36.62 -46.09 -41.07
C SER A 416 -37.94 -45.31 -41.21
N ASP A 417 -38.69 -45.19 -40.12
CA ASP A 417 -39.95 -44.42 -40.07
C ASP A 417 -39.72 -42.95 -40.48
N ILE A 418 -38.64 -42.33 -40.00
CA ILE A 418 -38.31 -40.93 -40.30
C ILE A 418 -37.93 -40.74 -41.78
N GLN A 419 -37.15 -41.66 -42.36
CA GLN A 419 -36.81 -41.63 -43.79
C GLN A 419 -38.05 -41.83 -44.66
N ALA A 420 -38.89 -42.82 -44.35
CA ALA A 420 -40.11 -43.09 -45.11
C ALA A 420 -41.06 -41.88 -45.08
N LYS A 421 -41.22 -41.23 -43.91
CA LYS A 421 -41.98 -39.99 -43.78
C LYS A 421 -41.39 -38.86 -44.63
N ALA A 422 -40.07 -38.65 -44.56
CA ALA A 422 -39.40 -37.63 -45.36
C ALA A 422 -39.57 -37.85 -46.87
N ILE A 423 -39.54 -39.10 -47.34
CA ILE A 423 -39.78 -39.47 -48.75
C ILE A 423 -41.22 -39.15 -49.16
N LEU A 424 -42.20 -39.44 -48.30
CA LEU A 424 -43.61 -39.09 -48.56
C LEU A 424 -43.84 -37.57 -48.64
N ASP A 425 -43.06 -36.79 -47.88
CA ASP A 425 -43.09 -35.33 -47.89
C ASP A 425 -42.26 -34.71 -49.06
N MET A 426 -41.62 -35.54 -49.88
CA MET A 426 -40.76 -35.09 -50.98
C MET A 426 -41.59 -34.44 -52.10
N ARG A 427 -41.14 -33.27 -52.56
CA ARG A 427 -41.76 -32.55 -53.69
C ARG A 427 -41.20 -33.04 -55.03
N LEU A 428 -42.04 -33.13 -56.06
CA LEU A 428 -41.67 -33.59 -57.41
C LEU A 428 -40.46 -32.84 -58.03
N GLN A 429 -40.25 -31.56 -57.69
CA GLN A 429 -39.09 -30.78 -58.16
C GLN A 429 -37.73 -31.40 -57.78
N ARG A 430 -37.68 -32.19 -56.69
CA ARG A 430 -36.46 -32.87 -56.20
C ARG A 430 -36.01 -34.01 -57.12
N LEU A 431 -36.85 -34.43 -58.07
CA LEU A 431 -36.54 -35.50 -59.03
C LEU A 431 -35.67 -35.05 -60.20
N THR A 432 -35.44 -33.74 -60.34
CA THR A 432 -34.58 -33.22 -61.43
C THR A 432 -33.13 -33.64 -61.22
N GLY A 433 -32.38 -33.88 -62.30
CA GLY A 433 -30.99 -34.37 -62.21
C GLY A 433 -30.05 -33.45 -61.42
N LEU A 434 -30.26 -32.13 -61.47
CA LEU A 434 -29.50 -31.16 -60.67
C LEU A 434 -29.79 -31.30 -59.16
N GLU A 435 -31.05 -31.54 -58.77
CA GLU A 435 -31.43 -31.72 -57.37
C GLU A 435 -30.89 -33.03 -56.79
N ARG A 436 -30.86 -34.10 -57.60
CA ARG A 436 -30.20 -35.35 -57.22
C ARG A 436 -28.73 -35.14 -56.91
N LYS A 437 -27.99 -34.45 -57.80
CA LYS A 437 -26.57 -34.15 -57.58
C LYS A 437 -26.35 -33.32 -56.31
N LYS A 438 -27.20 -32.33 -56.05
CA LYS A 438 -27.13 -31.53 -54.81
C LYS A 438 -27.29 -32.40 -53.55
N ILE A 439 -28.20 -33.38 -53.57
CA ILE A 439 -28.41 -34.30 -52.45
C ILE A 439 -27.17 -35.18 -52.23
N GLU A 440 -26.59 -35.71 -53.31
CA GLU A 440 -25.36 -36.52 -53.24
C GLU A 440 -24.15 -35.71 -52.73
N ASP A 441 -24.01 -34.47 -53.19
CA ASP A 441 -22.94 -33.55 -52.76
C ASP A 441 -23.14 -33.15 -51.28
N GLU A 442 -24.38 -32.79 -50.89
CA GLU A 442 -24.73 -32.49 -49.49
C GLU A 442 -24.47 -33.69 -48.57
N TYR A 443 -24.76 -34.91 -49.01
CA TYR A 443 -24.49 -36.13 -48.24
C TYR A 443 -22.98 -36.32 -48.02
N LYS A 444 -22.16 -36.16 -49.07
CA LYS A 444 -20.69 -36.25 -48.95
C LYS A 444 -20.12 -35.18 -48.01
N GLU A 445 -20.62 -33.95 -48.09
CA GLU A 445 -20.21 -32.88 -47.19
C GLU A 445 -20.63 -33.17 -45.74
N THR A 446 -21.83 -33.70 -45.55
CA THR A 446 -22.34 -34.09 -44.22
C THR A 446 -21.51 -35.22 -43.61
N LEU A 447 -21.10 -36.22 -44.39
CA LEU A 447 -20.20 -37.29 -43.92
C LEU A 447 -18.83 -36.75 -43.49
N LYS A 448 -18.25 -35.81 -44.26
CA LYS A 448 -17.00 -35.13 -43.87
C LYS A 448 -17.16 -34.33 -42.58
N LEU A 449 -18.32 -33.68 -42.40
CA LEU A 449 -18.63 -32.95 -41.18
C LEU A 449 -18.74 -33.90 -39.97
N ILE A 450 -19.44 -35.03 -40.13
CA ILE A 450 -19.55 -36.08 -39.10
C ILE A 450 -18.15 -36.58 -38.69
N GLU A 451 -17.29 -36.92 -39.66
CA GLU A 451 -15.92 -37.36 -39.41
C GLU A 451 -15.11 -36.30 -38.66
N LYS A 452 -15.24 -35.03 -39.05
CA LYS A 452 -14.60 -33.90 -38.37
C LYS A 452 -15.07 -33.76 -36.92
N LEU A 453 -16.38 -33.79 -36.69
CA LEU A 453 -16.99 -33.63 -35.36
C LEU A 453 -16.63 -34.80 -34.43
N GLN A 454 -16.71 -36.04 -34.94
CA GLN A 454 -16.28 -37.22 -34.21
C GLN A 454 -14.80 -37.13 -33.85
N GLY A 455 -13.96 -36.71 -34.81
CA GLY A 455 -12.54 -36.50 -34.59
C GLY A 455 -12.23 -35.44 -33.51
N ILE A 456 -13.12 -34.46 -33.28
CA ILE A 456 -13.01 -33.49 -32.17
C ILE A 456 -13.39 -34.15 -30.84
N LEU A 457 -14.44 -34.95 -30.81
CA LEU A 457 -14.88 -35.68 -29.59
C LEU A 457 -13.85 -36.72 -29.12
N ASP A 458 -13.13 -37.33 -30.05
CA ASP A 458 -12.15 -38.38 -29.73
C ASP A 458 -10.78 -37.84 -29.28
N SER A 459 -10.48 -36.56 -29.56
CA SER A 459 -9.15 -35.98 -29.29
C SER A 459 -9.21 -34.74 -28.41
N GLU A 460 -8.75 -34.89 -27.16
CA GLU A 460 -8.60 -33.76 -26.23
C GLU A 460 -7.64 -32.69 -26.76
N ARG A 461 -6.57 -33.10 -27.43
CA ARG A 461 -5.62 -32.17 -28.06
C ARG A 461 -6.29 -31.29 -29.10
N LYS A 462 -7.17 -31.85 -29.96
CA LYS A 462 -7.94 -31.05 -30.93
C LYS A 462 -8.89 -30.07 -30.24
N ARG A 463 -9.55 -30.51 -29.16
CA ARG A 463 -10.42 -29.62 -28.35
C ARG A 463 -9.63 -28.46 -27.73
N ASN A 464 -8.47 -28.74 -27.17
CA ASN A 464 -7.58 -27.72 -26.61
C ASN A 464 -7.12 -26.71 -27.67
N ILE A 465 -6.82 -27.16 -28.90
CA ILE A 465 -6.50 -26.26 -30.02
C ILE A 465 -7.69 -25.35 -30.35
N ILE A 466 -8.90 -25.90 -30.45
CA ILE A 466 -10.11 -25.11 -30.72
C ILE A 466 -10.35 -24.07 -29.62
N ILE A 467 -10.27 -24.45 -28.35
CA ILE A 467 -10.44 -23.52 -27.23
C ILE A 467 -9.37 -22.42 -27.29
N LYS A 468 -8.11 -22.77 -27.59
CA LYS A 468 -7.02 -21.79 -27.75
C LYS A 468 -7.31 -20.81 -28.88
N GLU A 469 -7.78 -21.28 -30.04
CA GLU A 469 -8.15 -20.43 -31.18
C GLU A 469 -9.33 -19.50 -30.84
N GLU A 470 -10.36 -20.02 -30.15
CA GLU A 470 -11.49 -19.22 -29.67
C GLU A 470 -11.03 -18.13 -28.68
N LEU A 471 -10.12 -18.44 -27.76
CA LEU A 471 -9.54 -17.47 -26.83
C LEU A 471 -8.71 -16.39 -27.55
N LEU A 472 -7.89 -16.77 -28.53
CA LEU A 472 -7.11 -15.82 -29.34
C LEU A 472 -8.03 -14.87 -30.12
N ALA A 473 -9.13 -15.37 -30.68
CA ALA A 473 -10.12 -14.54 -31.36
C ALA A 473 -10.79 -13.53 -30.41
N LEU A 474 -11.06 -13.91 -29.15
CA LEU A 474 -11.55 -12.98 -28.13
C LEU A 474 -10.53 -11.89 -27.82
N LYS A 475 -9.26 -12.26 -27.68
CA LYS A 475 -8.15 -11.32 -27.44
C LYS A 475 -8.03 -10.30 -28.57
N GLU A 476 -8.09 -10.76 -29.82
CA GLU A 476 -8.02 -9.87 -30.99
C GLU A 476 -9.21 -8.90 -31.07
N LYS A 477 -10.40 -9.40 -30.74
CA LYS A 477 -11.65 -8.63 -30.88
C LYS A 477 -11.89 -7.63 -29.74
N TYR A 478 -11.46 -7.94 -28.51
CA TYR A 478 -11.83 -7.20 -27.30
C TYR A 478 -10.65 -6.86 -26.38
N GLY A 479 -9.44 -7.31 -26.68
CA GLY A 479 -8.25 -7.03 -25.87
C GLY A 479 -7.95 -5.54 -25.82
N ASP A 480 -7.55 -5.06 -24.65
CA ASP A 480 -7.18 -3.67 -24.41
C ASP A 480 -5.93 -3.56 -23.53
N LYS A 481 -5.37 -2.35 -23.47
CA LYS A 481 -4.21 -2.06 -22.62
C LYS A 481 -4.62 -2.01 -21.15
N ARG A 482 -3.71 -2.42 -20.28
CA ARG A 482 -3.82 -2.25 -18.82
C ARG A 482 -4.02 -0.78 -18.47
N ARG A 483 -4.91 -0.50 -17.52
CA ARG A 483 -5.20 0.85 -16.99
C ARG A 483 -4.46 1.10 -15.69
N THR A 484 -4.53 0.15 -14.76
CA THR A 484 -3.93 0.29 -13.43
C THR A 484 -2.42 0.10 -13.47
N GLU A 485 -1.69 1.07 -12.91
CA GLU A 485 -0.24 1.07 -12.78
C GLU A 485 0.19 0.27 -11.53
N ILE A 486 1.40 -0.31 -11.54
CA ILE A 486 1.89 -1.17 -10.46
C ILE A 486 3.25 -0.66 -10.00
N ILE A 487 3.37 -0.33 -8.72
CA ILE A 487 4.65 -0.01 -8.07
C ILE A 487 5.02 -1.21 -7.19
N HIS A 488 6.10 -1.92 -7.57
CA HIS A 488 6.51 -3.16 -6.90
C HIS A 488 7.20 -2.91 -5.56
N ASP A 489 8.22 -2.03 -5.56
CA ASP A 489 9.02 -1.69 -4.39
C ASP A 489 8.47 -0.44 -3.73
N PHE A 490 8.13 -0.54 -2.44
CA PHE A 490 7.76 0.63 -1.66
C PHE A 490 8.25 0.55 -0.22
N LYS A 491 8.55 1.73 0.34
CA LYS A 491 8.65 1.93 1.79
C LYS A 491 7.30 2.45 2.28
N GLU A 492 6.77 1.89 3.36
CA GLU A 492 5.61 2.47 4.03
C GLU A 492 5.91 3.92 4.43
N PHE A 493 4.94 4.81 4.26
CA PHE A 493 5.08 6.20 4.69
C PHE A 493 5.43 6.26 6.15
N SER A 494 6.58 6.86 6.42
CA SER A 494 7.03 7.14 7.76
C SER A 494 6.38 8.45 8.24
N LEU A 495 6.34 8.70 9.55
CA LEU A 495 5.84 9.98 10.08
C LEU A 495 6.71 11.15 9.61
N GLU A 496 7.95 10.84 9.24
CA GLU A 496 8.99 11.73 8.74
C GLU A 496 8.65 12.28 7.36
N ASP A 497 8.12 11.47 6.45
CA ASP A 497 7.74 11.88 5.08
C ASP A 497 6.55 12.87 5.04
N ILE A 498 5.98 13.17 6.21
CA ILE A 498 4.86 14.09 6.44
C ILE A 498 5.36 15.45 6.99
N ILE A 499 6.62 15.52 7.42
CA ILE A 499 7.20 16.69 8.07
C ILE A 499 8.24 17.29 7.12
N ALA A 500 8.19 18.60 6.91
CA ALA A 500 9.18 19.28 6.08
C ALA A 500 10.57 19.18 6.70
N GLU A 501 11.57 18.83 5.88
CA GLU A 501 12.97 18.92 6.29
C GLU A 501 13.44 20.38 6.23
N GLU A 502 13.74 20.94 7.40
CA GLU A 502 14.22 22.33 7.53
C GLU A 502 15.30 22.42 8.61
N ASP A 503 16.24 23.35 8.43
CA ASP A 503 17.25 23.67 9.44
C ASP A 503 16.65 24.55 10.55
N VAL A 504 16.81 24.11 11.79
CA VAL A 504 16.37 24.82 12.99
C VAL A 504 17.52 25.03 13.96
N VAL A 505 17.44 26.11 14.73
CA VAL A 505 18.33 26.35 15.87
C VAL A 505 17.71 25.72 17.11
N VAL A 506 18.46 24.85 17.78
CA VAL A 506 18.07 24.26 19.07
C VAL A 506 18.87 24.95 20.17
N THR A 507 18.18 25.39 21.23
CA THR A 507 18.82 26.01 22.40
C THR A 507 18.46 25.27 23.68
N ILE A 508 19.45 25.06 24.55
CA ILE A 508 19.29 24.52 25.90
C ILE A 508 19.81 25.56 26.89
N SER A 509 18.98 25.95 27.86
CA SER A 509 19.36 26.87 28.93
C SER A 509 20.00 26.14 30.12
N HIS A 510 20.73 26.89 30.95
CA HIS A 510 21.39 26.37 32.14
C HIS A 510 20.40 25.73 33.14
N THR A 511 19.20 26.31 33.30
CA THR A 511 18.14 25.70 34.13
C THR A 511 17.44 24.50 33.49
N GLY A 512 17.90 24.08 32.31
CA GLY A 512 17.47 22.85 31.64
C GLY A 512 16.18 23.02 30.84
N PHE A 513 15.95 24.18 30.23
CA PHE A 513 14.87 24.34 29.25
C PHE A 513 15.40 24.19 27.82
N ILE A 514 14.65 23.46 26.98
CA ILE A 514 14.99 23.22 25.57
C ILE A 514 13.87 23.76 24.65
N LYS A 515 14.27 24.31 23.51
CA LYS A 515 13.37 24.75 22.43
C LYS A 515 14.06 24.70 21.07
N ARG A 516 13.25 24.74 20.00
CA ARG A 516 13.70 24.97 18.62
C ARG A 516 13.04 26.20 18.00
N PHE A 517 13.71 26.82 17.03
CA PHE A 517 13.13 27.83 16.14
C PHE A 517 13.81 27.82 14.77
N PRO A 518 13.14 28.22 13.69
CA PRO A 518 13.74 28.24 12.34
C PRO A 518 14.99 29.13 12.25
N VAL A 519 15.98 28.71 11.45
CA VAL A 519 17.21 29.50 11.20
C VAL A 519 16.88 30.87 10.58
N SER A 520 15.80 30.98 9.81
CA SER A 520 15.31 32.26 9.26
C SER A 520 14.97 33.30 10.33
N GLY A 521 14.56 32.85 11.53
CA GLY A 521 14.33 33.71 12.69
C GLY A 521 15.61 34.23 13.35
N TYR A 522 16.79 33.76 12.92
CA TYR A 522 18.11 34.12 13.45
C TYR A 522 18.88 35.13 12.57
N ARG A 523 18.48 35.38 11.31
CA ARG A 523 19.21 36.24 10.37
C ARG A 523 19.48 37.65 10.96
N LYS A 524 20.76 38.01 11.11
CA LYS A 524 21.25 39.30 11.66
C LYS A 524 20.96 40.50 10.74
N GLN A 525 20.64 41.63 11.37
CA GLN A 525 20.75 42.99 10.81
C GLN A 525 22.22 43.31 10.48
N GLY A 526 22.45 44.04 9.38
CA GLY A 526 23.77 44.49 8.94
C GLY A 526 24.48 45.43 9.92
N ARG A 527 25.80 45.59 9.72
CA ARG A 527 26.72 46.42 10.53
C ARG A 527 26.12 47.78 10.89
N GLY A 528 26.02 48.07 12.19
CA GLY A 528 25.59 49.37 12.74
C GLY A 528 24.29 49.38 13.56
N GLY A 529 23.63 48.24 13.77
CA GLY A 529 22.44 48.13 14.60
C GLY A 529 22.73 48.27 16.11
N ARG A 530 21.97 49.13 16.81
CA ARG A 530 21.95 49.20 18.28
C ARG A 530 21.47 47.85 18.83
N GLY A 531 22.28 47.23 19.71
CA GLY A 531 21.99 45.93 20.31
C GLY A 531 20.58 45.84 20.88
N VAL A 532 19.87 44.78 20.48
CA VAL A 532 18.49 44.50 20.92
C VAL A 532 18.57 43.79 22.26
N THR A 533 18.05 44.43 23.30
CA THR A 533 17.94 43.92 24.67
C THR A 533 17.11 42.64 24.69
N GLY A 534 17.76 41.49 24.87
CA GLY A 534 17.10 40.24 25.26
C GLY A 534 16.59 40.34 26.70
N ALA A 535 15.35 39.94 26.92
CA ALA A 535 14.62 39.72 28.18
C ALA A 535 15.13 40.42 29.45
N GLY A 536 14.31 41.33 29.98
CA GLY A 536 14.59 42.11 31.18
C GLY A 536 15.01 41.30 32.42
N THR A 537 16.02 41.85 33.10
CA THR A 537 16.52 41.63 34.46
C THR A 537 15.55 41.00 35.48
N LYS A 538 15.87 39.77 35.95
CA LYS A 538 16.11 39.39 37.37
C LYS A 538 16.24 37.87 37.65
N ASP A 539 16.04 37.01 36.66
CA ASP A 539 16.37 35.57 36.74
C ASP A 539 17.37 35.24 35.62
N GLU A 540 18.66 35.11 35.95
CA GLU A 540 19.75 34.91 34.97
C GLU A 540 19.81 33.47 34.43
N ASP A 541 18.75 33.01 33.76
CA ASP A 541 18.82 31.79 32.94
C ASP A 541 19.42 32.13 31.57
N PHE A 542 20.63 31.64 31.31
CA PHE A 542 21.36 31.87 30.07
C PHE A 542 21.39 30.61 29.20
N ILE A 543 21.60 30.80 27.90
CA ILE A 543 21.75 29.69 26.95
C ILE A 543 23.11 29.05 27.18
N GLU A 544 23.11 27.79 27.59
CA GLU A 544 24.34 27.00 27.79
C GLU A 544 24.77 26.33 26.49
N HIS A 545 23.79 25.89 25.67
CA HIS A 545 24.05 25.23 24.41
C HIS A 545 23.16 25.75 23.30
N MET A 546 23.76 25.97 22.12
CA MET A 546 23.09 26.39 20.90
C MET A 546 23.76 25.68 19.72
N PHE A 547 22.97 25.04 18.87
CA PHE A 547 23.45 24.38 17.66
C PHE A 547 22.35 24.33 16.59
N ILE A 548 22.76 24.20 15.33
CA ILE A 548 21.85 24.01 14.20
C ILE A 548 21.65 22.51 13.97
N ALA A 549 20.42 22.10 13.69
CA ALA A 549 20.09 20.73 13.29
C ALA A 549 18.88 20.73 12.34
N SER A 550 18.82 19.76 11.44
CA SER A 550 17.61 19.50 10.64
C SER A 550 16.50 18.95 11.55
N THR A 551 15.24 19.24 11.23
CA THR A 551 14.05 18.67 11.88
C THR A 551 14.05 17.13 11.93
N HIS A 552 14.79 16.49 11.03
CA HIS A 552 14.92 15.06 10.89
C HIS A 552 16.05 14.45 11.73
N HIS A 553 16.98 15.27 12.23
CA HIS A 553 18.05 14.83 13.11
C HIS A 553 17.51 14.32 14.46
N TYR A 554 18.38 13.63 15.21
CA TYR A 554 18.11 13.10 16.52
C TYR A 554 18.94 13.84 17.59
N ILE A 555 18.34 14.07 18.75
CA ILE A 555 19.04 14.43 19.99
C ILE A 555 18.91 13.28 20.97
N MET A 556 20.06 12.77 21.40
CA MET A 556 20.22 11.73 22.40
C MET A 556 20.46 12.37 23.77
N PHE A 557 19.74 11.92 24.80
CA PHE A 557 19.88 12.35 26.19
C PHE A 557 20.40 11.19 27.04
N PHE A 558 21.42 11.43 27.85
CA PHE A 558 22.04 10.44 28.71
C PHE A 558 21.85 10.81 30.18
N THR A 559 21.54 9.83 31.02
CA THR A 559 21.32 10.04 32.46
C THR A 559 22.53 9.64 33.30
N ASP A 560 22.61 10.19 34.51
CA ASP A 560 23.58 9.84 35.56
C ASP A 560 23.63 8.33 35.86
N GLN A 561 22.49 7.64 35.74
CA GLN A 561 22.36 6.18 35.90
C GLN A 561 22.72 5.37 34.65
N GLY A 562 23.14 6.03 33.56
CA GLY A 562 23.63 5.34 32.37
C GLY A 562 22.55 4.93 31.37
N LYS A 563 21.34 5.50 31.42
CA LYS A 563 20.31 5.29 30.39
C LYS A 563 20.45 6.32 29.26
N CYS A 564 20.06 5.91 28.06
CA CYS A 564 19.95 6.77 26.88
C CYS A 564 18.50 6.84 26.43
N TYR A 565 18.07 8.07 26.15
CA TYR A 565 16.84 8.42 25.48
C TYR A 565 17.23 9.14 24.17
N TRP A 566 16.35 9.18 23.18
CA TRP A 566 16.50 10.16 22.10
C TRP A 566 15.14 10.66 21.65
N LYS A 567 15.15 11.86 21.06
CA LYS A 567 14.00 12.49 20.40
C LYS A 567 14.44 13.03 19.05
N LYS A 568 13.52 13.06 18.08
CA LYS A 568 13.77 13.81 16.86
C LYS A 568 13.68 15.30 17.12
N VAL A 569 14.41 16.08 16.35
CA VAL A 569 14.47 17.53 16.54
C VAL A 569 13.09 18.17 16.35
N HIS A 570 12.26 17.71 15.40
CA HIS A 570 10.89 18.25 15.25
C HIS A 570 9.99 18.03 16.48
N GLU A 571 10.25 17.00 17.30
CA GLU A 571 9.52 16.73 18.54
C GLU A 571 9.88 17.72 19.66
N ILE A 572 10.96 18.50 19.48
CA ILE A 572 11.32 19.58 20.39
C ILE A 572 10.30 20.72 20.22
N PRO A 573 9.80 21.29 21.33
CA PRO A 573 8.83 22.37 21.28
C PRO A 573 9.39 23.57 20.52
N GLU A 574 8.60 24.03 19.55
CA GLU A 574 8.87 25.26 18.84
C GLU A 574 8.54 26.46 19.72
N GLY A 575 9.41 27.47 19.72
CA GLY A 575 9.20 28.65 20.53
C GLY A 575 9.96 29.86 20.01
N GLY A 576 9.35 31.04 20.10
CA GLY A 576 10.00 32.28 19.71
C GLY A 576 11.33 32.53 20.45
N ARG A 577 12.18 33.39 19.89
CA ARG A 577 13.50 33.71 20.46
C ARG A 577 13.44 34.14 21.94
N ALA A 578 12.38 34.83 22.35
CA ALA A 578 12.16 35.29 23.73
C ALA A 578 11.45 34.28 24.67
N SER A 579 10.96 33.13 24.17
CA SER A 579 10.29 32.14 25.03
C SER A 579 11.30 31.29 25.82
N ARG A 580 10.93 30.84 27.03
CA ARG A 580 11.79 29.98 27.85
C ARG A 580 11.86 28.53 27.36
N GLY A 581 11.01 28.10 26.43
CA GLY A 581 10.96 26.70 26.00
C GLY A 581 10.29 25.78 27.02
N ARG A 582 10.63 24.49 27.01
CA ARG A 582 10.05 23.48 27.90
C ARG A 582 11.15 22.78 28.70
N SER A 583 10.86 22.38 29.94
CA SER A 583 11.85 21.69 30.77
C SER A 583 12.25 20.34 30.16
N LEU A 584 13.55 20.09 30.07
CA LEU A 584 14.15 18.81 29.67
C LEU A 584 13.63 17.63 30.50
N GLN A 585 13.31 17.86 31.77
CA GLN A 585 12.77 16.83 32.66
C GLN A 585 11.42 16.28 32.17
N ASN A 586 10.66 17.07 31.42
CA ASN A 586 9.33 16.71 30.89
C ASN A 586 9.38 16.25 29.43
N LEU A 587 10.54 16.27 28.77
CA LEU A 587 10.68 15.89 27.36
C LEU A 587 10.88 14.38 27.17
N VAL A 588 11.44 13.71 28.18
CA VAL A 588 11.71 12.26 28.19
C VAL A 588 11.03 11.59 29.38
N GLU A 589 10.46 10.41 29.16
CA GLU A 589 9.79 9.59 30.20
C GLU A 589 10.84 8.89 31.08
N LYS A 590 11.59 9.66 31.88
CA LYS A 590 12.62 9.17 32.82
C LYS A 590 12.08 8.95 34.23
N GLU A 591 12.79 8.17 35.04
CA GLU A 591 12.48 8.03 36.46
C GLU A 591 12.78 9.35 37.21
N ASN A 592 12.02 9.64 38.28
CA ASN A 592 12.19 10.87 39.07
C ASN A 592 13.59 10.98 39.72
N SER A 593 14.27 9.85 39.93
CA SER A 593 15.62 9.76 40.47
C SER A 593 16.73 10.00 39.43
N GLU A 594 16.43 9.95 38.13
CA GLU A 594 17.41 10.11 37.06
C GLU A 594 17.63 11.59 36.72
N LYS A 595 18.88 11.99 36.49
CA LYS A 595 19.23 13.34 36.00
C LYS A 595 19.91 13.23 34.65
N ILE A 596 19.55 14.11 33.71
CA ILE A 596 20.23 14.18 32.42
C ILE A 596 21.60 14.82 32.64
N THR A 597 22.66 14.13 32.25
CA THR A 597 24.06 14.56 32.44
C THR A 597 24.75 14.95 31.14
N ALA A 598 24.31 14.40 30.01
CA ALA A 598 24.84 14.76 28.70
C ALA A 598 23.78 14.63 27.61
N PHE A 599 23.98 15.34 26.50
CA PHE A 599 23.20 15.16 25.30
C PHE A 599 24.10 15.23 24.07
N VAL A 600 23.64 14.63 22.97
CA VAL A 600 24.41 14.46 21.74
C VAL A 600 23.45 14.55 20.56
N THR A 601 23.79 15.35 19.56
CA THR A 601 23.01 15.47 18.32
C THR A 601 23.62 14.62 17.21
N VAL A 602 22.80 13.85 16.50
CA VAL A 602 23.23 13.00 15.38
C VAL A 602 22.26 13.11 14.20
N LYS A 603 22.81 13.11 12.97
CA LYS A 603 22.02 13.06 11.73
C LYS A 603 21.41 11.68 11.51
N ASP A 604 22.24 10.65 11.69
CA ASP A 604 21.91 9.25 11.55
C ASP A 604 22.59 8.41 12.63
N PHE A 605 22.33 7.11 12.64
CA PHE A 605 22.98 6.16 13.53
C PHE A 605 24.03 5.33 12.78
N SER A 606 25.06 6.01 12.27
CA SER A 606 26.20 5.40 11.55
C SER A 606 26.91 4.30 12.34
N GLU A 607 27.44 3.31 11.62
CA GLU A 607 28.34 2.26 12.15
C GLU A 607 29.78 2.74 12.34
N GLU A 608 30.14 3.90 11.78
CA GLU A 608 31.51 4.45 11.80
C GLU A 608 31.75 5.42 12.96
N LYS A 609 30.69 5.85 13.64
CA LYS A 609 30.77 6.77 14.79
C LYS A 609 30.56 6.03 16.11
N PHE A 610 31.18 6.56 17.17
CA PHE A 610 31.12 5.97 18.49
C PHE A 610 30.61 6.95 19.54
N VAL A 611 29.92 6.40 20.54
CA VAL A 611 29.50 7.09 21.76
C VAL A 611 30.47 6.71 22.86
N VAL A 612 31.32 7.65 23.26
CA VAL A 612 32.26 7.52 24.38
C VAL A 612 31.61 8.05 25.64
N MET A 613 31.54 7.20 26.67
CA MET A 613 30.93 7.49 27.96
C MET A 613 31.99 7.39 29.05
N VAL A 614 31.99 8.34 29.99
CA VAL A 614 32.91 8.35 31.11
C VAL A 614 32.19 8.54 32.44
N THR A 615 32.59 7.77 33.43
CA THR A 615 32.05 7.82 34.78
C THR A 615 32.98 8.55 35.75
N LYS A 616 32.42 8.98 36.88
CA LYS A 616 33.11 9.68 37.97
C LYS A 616 34.28 8.90 38.55
N GLN A 617 34.18 7.57 38.64
CA GLN A 617 35.26 6.70 39.12
C GLN A 617 36.31 6.36 38.05
N GLY A 618 36.27 7.02 36.88
CA GLY A 618 37.28 6.88 35.84
C GLY A 618 37.12 5.65 34.95
N THR A 619 35.91 5.09 34.90
CA THR A 619 35.55 4.09 33.89
C THR A 619 35.22 4.80 32.58
N ILE A 620 35.76 4.30 31.47
CA ILE A 620 35.47 4.75 30.10
C ILE A 620 34.89 3.58 29.30
N LYS A 621 33.93 3.88 28.45
CA LYS A 621 33.30 2.92 27.55
C LYS A 621 33.09 3.55 26.18
N LYS A 622 33.30 2.75 25.13
CA LYS A 622 33.01 3.10 23.75
C LYS A 622 31.99 2.11 23.17
N THR A 623 30.95 2.63 22.54
CA THR A 623 29.88 1.84 21.89
C THR A 623 29.61 2.41 20.50
N VAL A 624 29.40 1.56 19.49
CA VAL A 624 29.00 1.99 18.14
C VAL A 624 27.67 2.75 18.19
N LEU A 625 27.55 3.86 17.46
CA LEU A 625 26.37 4.72 17.44
C LEU A 625 25.12 3.99 16.92
N ALA A 626 25.25 3.10 15.93
CA ALA A 626 24.20 2.22 15.43
C ALA A 626 23.45 1.43 16.53
N ALA A 627 24.09 1.13 17.66
CA ALA A 627 23.47 0.43 18.79
C ALA A 627 22.36 1.25 19.50
N TYR A 628 22.25 2.54 19.19
CA TYR A 628 21.26 3.46 19.75
C TYR A 628 20.13 3.82 18.78
N SER A 629 20.10 3.21 17.58
CA SER A 629 19.08 3.46 16.54
C SER A 629 17.64 3.26 16.99
N ASN A 630 17.40 2.31 17.91
CA ASN A 630 16.08 1.99 18.42
C ASN A 630 16.02 2.12 19.95
N VAL A 631 15.34 3.18 20.41
CA VAL A 631 15.11 3.47 21.83
C VAL A 631 13.63 3.30 22.18
N ARG A 632 13.35 2.58 23.27
CA ARG A 632 11.99 2.41 23.79
C ARG A 632 11.58 3.66 24.60
N LYS A 633 10.27 3.86 24.84
CA LYS A 633 9.76 5.00 25.64
C LYS A 633 10.48 5.17 27.00
N GLY A 634 10.71 4.07 27.71
CA GLY A 634 11.45 4.06 29.00
C GLY A 634 12.98 4.09 28.87
N GLY A 635 13.52 4.47 27.71
CA GLY A 635 14.96 4.51 27.45
C GLY A 635 15.60 3.14 27.21
N ILE A 636 16.88 3.14 26.91
CA ILE A 636 17.74 1.96 26.80
C ILE A 636 18.94 2.10 27.72
N ASN A 637 19.52 1.00 28.16
CA ASN A 637 20.78 1.06 28.89
C ASN A 637 21.92 1.45 27.95
N ALA A 638 22.77 2.40 28.32
CA ALA A 638 23.93 2.85 27.54
C ALA A 638 25.25 2.37 28.17
N ILE A 639 25.32 2.36 29.51
CA ILE A 639 26.44 1.86 30.29
C ILE A 639 25.94 1.32 31.64
N ASN A 640 26.49 0.18 32.07
CA ASN A 640 26.18 -0.33 33.40
C ASN A 640 26.98 0.43 34.48
N ILE A 641 26.29 1.20 35.31
CA ILE A 641 26.90 2.00 36.39
C ILE A 641 27.07 1.16 37.66
N VAL A 642 28.30 1.12 38.20
CA VAL A 642 28.59 0.42 39.46
C VAL A 642 28.06 1.23 40.64
N LYS A 643 27.69 0.56 41.74
CA LYS A 643 27.18 1.23 42.95
C LYS A 643 28.15 2.31 43.44
N GLY A 644 27.66 3.55 43.56
CA GLY A 644 28.44 4.71 44.00
C GLY A 644 29.25 5.40 42.89
N ASP A 645 29.07 4.99 41.64
CA ASP A 645 29.56 5.66 40.44
C ASP A 645 28.39 6.38 39.73
N GLU A 646 28.70 7.31 38.84
CA GLU A 646 27.71 8.02 38.02
C GLU A 646 28.32 8.41 36.67
N LEU A 647 27.49 8.44 35.62
CA LEU A 647 27.88 8.92 34.30
C LEU A 647 28.03 10.45 34.34
N ILE A 648 29.20 10.96 33.99
CA ILE A 648 29.48 12.40 34.04
C ILE A 648 29.50 13.05 32.66
N GLU A 649 29.97 12.36 31.63
CA GLU A 649 30.18 12.96 30.30
C GLU A 649 29.97 11.92 29.21
N VAL A 650 29.39 12.36 28.09
CA VAL A 650 29.22 11.59 26.86
C VAL A 650 29.68 12.42 25.67
N LYS A 651 30.47 11.83 24.77
CA LYS A 651 30.98 12.50 23.57
C LYS A 651 30.88 11.58 22.34
N LEU A 652 30.70 12.19 21.18
CA LEU A 652 30.84 11.50 19.89
C LEU A 652 32.27 11.55 19.40
N THR A 653 32.70 10.42 18.86
CA THR A 653 34.02 10.25 18.27
C THR A 653 33.94 9.43 16.97
N ASP A 654 35.02 9.48 16.19
CA ASP A 654 35.17 8.80 14.90
C ASP A 654 36.01 7.51 14.97
N GLY A 655 36.48 7.14 16.17
CA GLY A 655 37.33 5.96 16.39
C GLY A 655 38.83 6.27 16.41
N ASN A 656 39.25 7.46 15.98
CA ASN A 656 40.65 7.89 15.90
C ASN A 656 40.99 9.12 16.77
N ASN A 657 40.03 9.68 17.51
CA ASN A 657 40.27 10.89 18.30
C ASN A 657 41.08 10.63 19.57
N ASP A 658 41.81 11.66 20.03
CA ASP A 658 42.45 11.66 21.33
C ASP A 658 41.47 12.13 22.42
N LEU A 659 41.52 11.47 23.58
CA LEU A 659 40.69 11.79 24.72
C LEU A 659 41.54 12.35 25.86
N VAL A 660 41.12 13.48 26.41
CA VAL A 660 41.71 14.07 27.63
C VAL A 660 40.72 13.97 28.78
N MET A 661 41.09 13.27 29.84
CA MET A 661 40.28 13.17 31.06
C MET A 661 40.96 13.91 32.21
N GLY A 662 40.24 14.83 32.86
CA GLY A 662 40.72 15.60 34.02
C GLY A 662 40.18 15.08 35.35
N THR A 663 40.98 15.16 36.42
CA THR A 663 40.59 14.74 37.77
C THR A 663 40.53 15.91 38.76
N LYS A 664 39.73 15.74 39.81
CA LYS A 664 39.52 16.71 40.89
C LYS A 664 40.83 17.14 41.56
N LYS A 665 41.81 16.23 41.70
CA LYS A 665 43.13 16.54 42.28
C LYS A 665 44.14 17.13 41.28
N GLY A 666 43.66 17.64 40.14
CA GLY A 666 44.49 18.38 39.19
C GLY A 666 45.42 17.51 38.34
N LEU A 667 45.05 16.24 38.10
CA LEU A 667 45.71 15.38 37.13
C LEU A 667 44.90 15.32 35.82
N ALA A 668 45.57 15.10 34.70
CA ALA A 668 44.92 14.79 33.43
C ALA A 668 45.67 13.69 32.68
N ILE A 669 44.94 12.84 31.98
CA ILE A 669 45.51 11.83 31.09
C ILE A 669 45.05 12.11 29.67
N ARG A 670 45.95 11.96 28.69
CA ARG A 670 45.64 11.99 27.26
C ARG A 670 46.01 10.63 26.67
N PHE A 671 45.08 10.01 25.95
CA PHE A 671 45.30 8.75 25.24
C PHE A 671 44.40 8.68 23.99
N ASN A 672 44.78 7.89 23.01
CA ASN A 672 43.97 7.70 21.81
C ASN A 672 42.80 6.74 22.08
N GLU A 673 41.62 7.04 21.57
CA GLU A 673 40.42 6.25 21.85
C GLU A 673 40.49 4.79 21.35
N SER A 674 41.35 4.49 20.37
CA SER A 674 41.61 3.12 19.89
C SER A 674 42.08 2.17 21.00
N GLU A 675 42.63 2.67 22.11
CA GLU A 675 42.97 1.86 23.27
C GLU A 675 41.74 1.34 24.03
N VAL A 676 40.56 1.91 23.78
CA VAL A 676 39.26 1.48 24.32
C VAL A 676 38.58 0.62 23.27
N ARG A 677 38.44 -0.68 23.53
CA ARG A 677 37.69 -1.57 22.62
C ARG A 677 36.20 -1.23 22.61
N ASP A 678 35.56 -1.49 21.49
CA ASP A 678 34.12 -1.33 21.36
C ASP A 678 33.40 -2.40 22.19
N MET A 679 32.33 -1.99 22.86
CA MET A 679 31.54 -2.86 23.73
C MET A 679 30.05 -2.69 23.50
N GLY A 680 29.29 -3.73 23.83
CA GLY A 680 27.82 -3.65 23.85
C GLY A 680 27.28 -2.73 24.95
N ARG A 681 26.06 -2.26 24.76
CA ARG A 681 25.32 -1.32 25.65
C ARG A 681 25.25 -1.71 27.14
N THR A 682 25.20 -3.00 27.47
CA THR A 682 25.10 -3.47 28.86
C THR A 682 26.45 -3.63 29.57
N ALA A 683 27.57 -3.43 28.88
CA ALA A 683 28.89 -3.50 29.50
C ALA A 683 29.17 -2.31 30.42
N THR A 684 30.03 -2.53 31.42
CA THR A 684 30.49 -1.50 32.38
C THR A 684 31.58 -0.60 31.80
N GLY A 685 32.46 -1.12 30.93
CA GLY A 685 33.59 -0.38 30.36
C GLY A 685 34.95 -0.83 30.91
N VAL A 686 36.00 -0.06 30.62
CA VAL A 686 37.37 -0.27 31.07
C VAL A 686 37.88 0.94 31.84
N ARG A 687 39.00 0.80 32.56
CA ARG A 687 39.61 1.94 33.25
C ARG A 687 40.24 2.91 32.27
N GLY A 688 39.79 4.17 32.28
CA GLY A 688 40.32 5.28 31.50
C GLY A 688 41.45 6.01 32.24
N ILE A 689 41.30 6.24 33.54
CA ILE A 689 42.33 6.84 34.40
C ILE A 689 42.42 6.13 35.75
N LYS A 690 43.61 6.04 36.33
CA LYS A 690 43.82 5.52 37.69
C LYS A 690 43.73 6.66 38.70
N LEU A 691 42.63 6.68 39.44
CA LEU A 691 42.37 7.66 40.49
C LEU A 691 43.13 7.33 41.79
N GLY A 692 43.57 8.36 42.49
CA GLY A 692 44.07 8.26 43.88
C GLY A 692 42.92 8.24 44.89
N SER A 693 43.25 8.03 46.17
CA SER A 693 42.23 8.06 47.24
C SER A 693 41.53 9.43 47.28
N GLY A 694 40.20 9.43 47.21
CA GLY A 694 39.37 10.65 47.21
C GLY A 694 39.49 11.52 45.94
N ASP A 695 40.04 10.98 44.85
CA ASP A 695 40.05 11.65 43.54
C ASP A 695 38.89 11.14 42.68
N GLN A 696 38.45 11.95 41.71
CA GLN A 696 37.35 11.64 40.80
C GLN A 696 37.54 12.36 39.47
N VAL A 697 36.96 11.83 38.40
CA VAL A 697 36.93 12.50 37.10
C VAL A 697 35.92 13.64 37.14
N ILE A 698 36.26 14.77 36.51
CA ILE A 698 35.42 15.98 36.48
C ILE A 698 35.04 16.43 35.06
N GLY A 699 35.62 15.81 34.03
CA GLY A 699 35.31 16.14 32.64
C GLY A 699 36.21 15.43 31.65
N VAL A 700 35.72 15.34 30.42
CA VAL A 700 36.40 14.70 29.29
C VAL A 700 36.28 15.55 28.04
N ILE A 701 37.38 15.63 27.30
CA ILE A 701 37.50 16.39 26.07
C ILE A 701 37.92 15.46 24.95
N VAL A 702 37.26 15.58 23.80
CA VAL A 702 37.66 14.94 22.54
C VAL A 702 38.47 15.97 21.77
N VAL A 703 39.73 15.66 21.51
CA VAL A 703 40.62 16.56 20.77
C VAL A 703 40.37 16.34 19.28
N ARG A 704 39.75 17.33 18.62
CA ARG A 704 39.46 17.29 17.17
C ARG A 704 40.39 18.17 16.34
N ALA A 705 40.90 19.25 16.92
CA ALA A 705 41.82 20.18 16.28
C ALA A 705 42.84 20.71 17.30
N LYS A 706 43.80 21.55 16.85
CA LYS A 706 44.69 22.27 17.76
C LYS A 706 43.91 23.32 18.53
N THR A 707 43.66 23.05 19.81
CA THR A 707 42.91 23.93 20.71
C THR A 707 43.63 24.08 22.04
N THR A 708 43.05 24.89 22.94
CA THR A 708 43.60 25.09 24.27
C THR A 708 42.65 24.56 25.35
N LEU A 709 43.23 24.01 26.41
CA LEU A 709 42.50 23.49 27.56
C LEU A 709 42.43 24.52 28.67
N LEU A 710 41.22 24.96 29.00
CA LEU A 710 40.93 25.75 30.19
C LEU A 710 40.63 24.82 31.36
N VAL A 711 41.29 25.06 32.49
CA VAL A 711 41.02 24.41 33.77
C VAL A 711 40.69 25.44 34.83
N VAL A 712 39.68 25.16 35.66
CA VAL A 712 39.20 26.06 36.72
C VAL A 712 39.08 25.30 38.05
N THR A 713 39.52 25.93 39.13
CA THR A 713 39.51 25.39 40.49
C THR A 713 38.48 26.07 41.40
N GLU A 714 38.07 25.40 42.47
CA GLU A 714 36.98 25.85 43.37
C GLU A 714 37.24 27.21 44.04
N ASN A 715 38.51 27.59 44.29
CA ASN A 715 38.86 28.89 44.89
C ASN A 715 39.07 30.00 43.86
N GLY A 716 38.55 29.85 42.64
CA GLY A 716 38.57 30.93 41.65
C GLY A 716 39.88 31.11 40.91
N PHE A 717 40.73 30.08 40.86
CA PHE A 717 41.91 30.08 39.98
C PHE A 717 41.61 29.33 38.70
N GLY A 718 42.23 29.74 37.61
CA GLY A 718 42.17 28.99 36.37
C GLY A 718 43.32 29.30 35.45
N LYS A 719 43.48 28.44 34.45
CA LYS A 719 44.51 28.62 33.44
C LYS A 719 44.12 27.95 32.15
N ARG A 720 44.74 28.47 31.10
CA ARG A 720 44.64 27.97 29.75
C ARG A 720 45.99 27.39 29.34
N SER A 721 46.02 26.16 28.84
CA SER A 721 47.24 25.48 28.40
C SER A 721 47.07 24.94 26.99
N ASP A 722 48.15 24.88 26.23
CA ASP A 722 48.13 24.27 24.90
C ASP A 722 47.87 22.77 25.01
N ILE A 723 47.09 22.19 24.09
CA ILE A 723 46.83 20.75 24.06
C ILE A 723 48.12 19.95 23.84
N ASP A 724 49.11 20.51 23.14
CA ASP A 724 50.39 19.87 22.86
C ASP A 724 51.28 19.74 24.12
N ASP A 725 51.02 20.52 25.18
CA ASP A 725 51.66 20.32 26.49
C ASP A 725 51.25 19.00 27.15
N TYR A 726 50.13 18.42 26.73
CA TYR A 726 49.60 17.15 27.23
C TYR A 726 50.09 16.02 26.33
N ARG A 727 51.19 15.36 26.73
CA ARG A 727 51.71 14.19 26.01
C ARG A 727 50.70 13.04 26.01
N ILE A 728 50.61 12.34 24.88
CA ILE A 728 49.85 11.11 24.75
C ILE A 728 50.52 10.01 25.60
N THR A 729 49.70 9.28 26.36
CA THR A 729 50.10 8.18 27.24
C THR A 729 49.13 7.01 27.04
N LYS A 730 49.42 5.84 27.64
CA LYS A 730 48.47 4.72 27.66
C LYS A 730 47.31 4.98 28.61
N ARG A 731 46.11 4.49 28.27
CA ARG A 731 44.93 4.57 29.15
C ARG A 731 45.18 3.86 30.48
N GLY A 732 44.47 4.29 31.52
CA GLY A 732 44.56 3.71 32.87
C GLY A 732 45.83 4.10 33.64
N GLY A 733 46.64 5.03 33.12
CA GLY A 733 47.72 5.69 33.85
C GLY A 733 47.21 6.63 34.94
N LYS A 734 48.13 7.15 35.78
CA LYS A 734 47.80 8.15 36.82
C LYS A 734 47.54 9.56 36.27
N GLY A 735 47.89 9.81 35.01
CA GLY A 735 47.90 11.15 34.42
C GLY A 735 49.11 11.99 34.82
N ILE A 736 49.21 13.18 34.23
CA ILE A 736 50.20 14.22 34.50
C ILE A 736 49.53 15.42 35.18
N ILE A 737 50.31 16.25 35.86
CA ILE A 737 49.78 17.45 36.52
C ILE A 737 49.21 18.41 35.47
N THR A 738 47.91 18.64 35.54
CA THR A 738 47.19 19.66 34.77
C THR A 738 47.03 20.94 35.55
N VAL A 739 46.99 20.94 36.89
CA VAL A 739 47.04 22.15 37.73
C VAL A 739 47.58 21.78 39.10
N ARG A 740 48.35 22.66 39.75
CA ARG A 740 48.81 22.41 41.13
C ARG A 740 47.71 22.77 42.11
N THR A 741 46.98 21.76 42.61
CA THR A 741 45.98 21.93 43.67
C THR A 741 46.64 22.05 45.05
N GLY A 742 46.06 22.86 45.93
CA GLY A 742 46.46 23.02 47.33
C GLY A 742 45.47 23.93 48.07
N GLU A 743 45.69 24.24 49.35
CA GLU A 743 44.76 25.05 50.16
C GLU A 743 44.41 26.39 49.51
N LYS A 744 45.38 27.03 48.84
CA LYS A 744 45.18 28.31 48.16
C LYS A 744 44.31 28.20 46.90
N THR A 745 44.60 27.24 46.02
CA THR A 745 43.92 27.13 44.72
C THR A 745 42.63 26.33 44.81
N GLY A 746 42.51 25.44 45.79
CA GLY A 746 41.46 24.44 45.87
C GLY A 746 41.61 23.34 44.82
N ASN A 747 40.65 22.43 44.82
CA ASN A 747 40.49 21.33 43.87
C ASN A 747 40.04 21.83 42.49
N LEU A 748 40.34 21.04 41.46
CA LEU A 748 39.86 21.28 40.11
C LEU A 748 38.37 20.94 40.01
N ILE A 749 37.58 21.83 39.41
CA ILE A 749 36.12 21.67 39.26
C ILE A 749 35.67 21.56 37.81
N SER A 750 36.42 22.14 36.87
CA SER A 750 36.03 22.13 35.45
C SER A 750 37.25 22.07 34.55
N ILE A 751 37.10 21.34 33.45
CA ILE A 751 38.04 21.27 32.34
C ILE A 751 37.23 21.42 31.04
N LYS A 752 37.58 22.41 30.22
CA LYS A 752 36.86 22.73 28.98
C LYS A 752 37.86 22.99 27.85
N GLU A 753 37.49 22.58 26.65
CA GLU A 753 38.14 23.03 25.43
C GLU A 753 37.64 24.43 25.11
N VAL A 754 38.55 25.38 24.90
CA VAL A 754 38.22 26.78 24.63
C VAL A 754 39.10 27.35 23.51
N ASN A 755 38.55 28.34 22.83
CA ASN A 755 39.20 29.18 21.83
C ASN A 755 39.22 30.65 22.28
N ASP A 756 39.94 31.52 21.56
CA ASP A 756 40.04 32.95 21.90
C ASP A 756 38.69 33.69 21.87
N ASN A 757 37.77 33.22 21.02
CA ASN A 757 36.46 33.84 20.78
C ASN A 757 35.37 33.35 21.74
N ASP A 758 35.68 32.39 22.62
CA ASP A 758 34.75 31.93 23.64
C ASP A 758 34.68 32.91 24.81
N GLU A 759 33.56 32.88 25.51
CA GLU A 759 33.38 33.52 26.81
C GLU A 759 33.20 32.47 27.91
N LEU A 760 33.65 32.81 29.11
CA LEU A 760 33.59 31.98 30.30
C LEU A 760 32.59 32.59 31.27
N VAL A 761 31.59 31.81 31.66
CA VAL A 761 30.66 32.16 32.74
C VAL A 761 31.01 31.34 33.98
N ILE A 762 31.20 32.02 35.11
CA ILE A 762 31.53 31.43 36.41
C ILE A 762 30.41 31.77 37.38
N ILE A 763 29.89 30.75 38.06
CA ILE A 763 28.82 30.90 39.07
C ILE A 763 29.38 30.47 40.42
N THR A 764 29.21 31.29 41.46
CA THR A 764 29.59 30.93 42.83
C THR A 764 28.43 30.32 43.61
N ASN A 765 28.73 29.55 44.66
CA ASN A 765 27.71 29.01 45.58
C ASN A 765 26.92 30.13 46.27
N GLY A 766 27.54 31.30 46.46
CA GLY A 766 26.88 32.53 46.91
C GLY A 766 25.98 33.22 45.85
N GLY A 767 25.82 32.64 44.66
CA GLY A 767 24.94 33.15 43.60
C GLY A 767 25.50 34.29 42.76
N MET A 768 26.81 34.58 42.84
CA MET A 768 27.44 35.57 41.96
C MET A 768 27.75 34.94 40.59
N VAL A 769 27.34 35.60 39.52
CA VAL A 769 27.65 35.21 38.14
C VAL A 769 28.64 36.21 37.54
N ILE A 770 29.73 35.71 36.96
CA ILE A 770 30.74 36.52 36.25
C ILE A 770 30.93 35.97 34.85
N ARG A 771 30.85 36.86 33.85
CA ARG A 771 31.14 36.57 32.45
C ARG A 771 32.42 37.28 32.02
N GLN A 772 33.37 36.55 31.42
CA GLN A 772 34.64 37.12 30.95
C GLN A 772 35.12 36.44 29.66
N ALA A 773 35.76 37.19 28.76
CA ALA A 773 36.27 36.65 27.50
C ALA A 773 37.52 35.76 27.73
N VAL A 774 37.57 34.60 27.06
CA VAL A 774 38.68 33.65 27.19
C VAL A 774 40.00 34.23 26.65
N LYS A 775 39.96 35.10 25.63
CA LYS A 775 41.15 35.83 25.12
C LYS A 775 41.93 36.61 26.20
N ASN A 776 41.27 37.00 27.30
CA ASN A 776 41.93 37.72 28.40
C ASN A 776 42.79 36.77 29.27
N LEU A 777 42.61 35.46 29.13
CA LEU A 777 43.37 34.43 29.83
C LEU A 777 44.57 33.99 28.97
N ARG A 778 45.77 34.43 29.36
CA ARG A 778 47.01 34.03 28.71
C ARG A 778 47.21 32.51 28.76
N VAL A 779 47.80 31.96 27.70
CA VAL A 779 48.23 30.56 27.67
C VAL A 779 49.46 30.37 28.57
N MET A 780 49.45 29.33 29.39
CA MET A 780 50.48 29.01 30.38
C MET A 780 50.75 27.51 30.38
N GLY A 781 51.97 27.11 30.79
CA GLY A 781 52.33 25.69 30.89
C GLY A 781 51.46 24.91 31.88
N ARG A 782 51.26 23.61 31.62
CA ARG A 782 50.35 22.74 32.39
C ARG A 782 50.60 22.69 33.90
N ALA A 783 51.85 22.67 34.38
CA ALA A 783 52.16 22.38 35.78
C ALA A 783 52.24 23.65 36.67
N THR A 784 51.33 24.60 36.45
CA THR A 784 51.28 25.90 37.13
C THR A 784 50.01 26.05 37.99
N GLN A 785 49.95 27.10 38.82
CA GLN A 785 48.78 27.42 39.66
C GLN A 785 47.68 28.21 38.93
N GLY A 786 47.98 28.78 37.76
CA GLY A 786 47.07 29.66 37.03
C GLY A 786 46.95 31.07 37.59
N VAL A 787 46.01 31.82 37.04
CA VAL A 787 45.66 33.20 37.43
C VAL A 787 44.31 33.21 38.14
N ARG A 788 44.06 34.26 38.94
CA ARG A 788 42.76 34.43 39.61
C ARG A 788 41.72 34.87 38.58
N LEU A 789 40.66 34.08 38.42
CA LEU A 789 39.53 34.34 37.53
C LEU A 789 38.44 35.17 38.20
N ILE A 790 38.27 35.00 39.51
CA ILE A 790 37.27 35.67 40.33
C ILE A 790 37.83 35.93 41.73
N ASN A 791 37.44 37.04 42.34
CA ASN A 791 37.73 37.30 43.75
C ASN A 791 36.55 36.82 44.59
N LEU A 792 36.71 35.67 45.25
CA LEU A 792 35.68 35.07 46.11
C LEU A 792 35.65 35.77 47.48
N LYS A 793 34.46 35.82 48.09
CA LYS A 793 34.30 36.23 49.49
C LYS A 793 34.74 35.08 50.41
N ASP A 794 35.12 35.40 51.65
CA ASP A 794 35.51 34.37 52.64
C ASP A 794 34.36 33.36 52.84
N GLY A 795 34.65 32.08 52.59
CA GLY A 795 33.68 30.98 52.67
C GLY A 795 32.86 30.70 51.39
N ASP A 796 33.04 31.49 50.32
CA ASP A 796 32.41 31.26 49.01
C ASP A 796 33.33 30.43 48.10
N SER A 797 32.74 29.68 47.17
CA SER A 797 33.46 28.84 46.20
C SER A 797 32.73 28.80 44.86
N ILE A 798 33.44 28.47 43.78
CA ILE A 798 32.78 28.29 42.48
C ILE A 798 31.87 27.06 42.54
N ALA A 799 30.62 27.26 42.16
CA ALA A 799 29.61 26.22 41.99
C ALA A 799 29.73 25.57 40.60
N ASP A 800 29.82 26.37 39.54
CA ASP A 800 29.85 25.88 38.17
C ASP A 800 30.56 26.83 37.19
N VAL A 801 30.98 26.27 36.05
CA VAL A 801 31.70 26.98 34.99
C VAL A 801 31.18 26.52 33.62
N ALA A 802 30.58 27.46 32.88
CA ALA A 802 30.06 27.24 31.54
C ALA A 802 30.91 27.97 30.48
N ARG A 803 31.09 27.33 29.32
CA ARG A 803 31.63 27.96 28.12
C ARG A 803 30.45 28.49 27.30
N VAL A 804 30.48 29.77 26.98
CA VAL A 804 29.48 30.43 26.12
C VAL A 804 30.17 30.80 24.81
N ILE A 805 29.65 30.31 23.70
CA ILE A 805 30.11 30.69 22.36
C ILE A 805 29.61 32.11 22.08
N SER A 806 30.49 33.04 21.69
CA SER A 806 30.11 34.43 21.47
C SER A 806 29.18 34.58 20.26
N GLU A 807 28.23 35.51 20.35
CA GLU A 807 27.14 35.69 19.38
C GLU A 807 27.59 36.23 18.01
N ASP A 808 28.89 36.47 17.79
CA ASP A 808 29.41 37.25 16.66
C ASP A 808 30.10 36.46 15.54
N GLU A 809 30.31 35.16 15.67
CA GLU A 809 30.91 34.35 14.58
C GLU A 809 30.21 33.00 14.46
N ASP A 810 29.26 32.90 13.53
CA ASP A 810 28.95 31.64 12.86
C ASP A 810 28.69 31.89 11.35
N ASP A 811 29.64 32.60 10.73
CA ASP A 811 29.82 32.64 9.26
C ASP A 811 30.84 31.55 8.80
N GLY A 812 31.07 30.54 9.64
CA GLY A 812 32.08 29.51 9.42
C GLY A 812 31.54 28.12 9.69
N ALA A 813 30.46 27.74 9.01
CA ALA A 813 30.10 26.34 8.87
C ALA A 813 31.33 25.56 8.36
N GLU A 814 31.82 24.61 9.15
CA GLU A 814 32.72 23.57 8.66
C GLU A 814 32.02 22.92 7.45
N GLN A 815 32.50 23.25 6.24
CA GLN A 815 32.19 22.50 5.05
C GLN A 815 32.71 21.07 5.29
N ILE A 816 31.80 20.17 5.60
CA ILE A 816 32.01 18.75 5.32
C ILE A 816 32.09 18.68 3.79
N GLU A 817 33.29 18.40 3.27
CA GLU A 817 33.50 18.12 1.86
C GLU A 817 32.58 16.96 1.43
N ASN A 818 31.49 17.30 0.75
CA ASN A 818 30.75 16.38 -0.09
C ASN A 818 31.60 16.12 -1.33
N ASN A 819 32.40 15.06 -1.30
CA ASN A 819 33.08 14.56 -2.48
C ASN A 819 32.31 13.37 -3.06
N ASP A 820 31.15 13.66 -3.65
CA ASP A 820 30.47 12.77 -4.60
C ASP A 820 30.47 13.46 -5.97
N GLN A 821 31.62 13.42 -6.64
CA GLN A 821 31.65 13.52 -8.10
C GLN A 821 31.49 12.11 -8.66
N LEU A 822 30.28 11.82 -9.12
CA LEU A 822 30.00 10.75 -10.06
C LEU A 822 30.72 11.07 -11.38
N ASP A 823 31.79 10.33 -11.65
CA ASP A 823 32.35 10.18 -13.00
C ASP A 823 31.28 9.52 -13.88
N ILE A 824 30.64 10.32 -14.73
CA ILE A 824 29.94 9.83 -15.92
C ILE A 824 31.00 9.76 -17.02
N SER A 825 31.64 8.60 -17.14
CA SER A 825 32.38 8.24 -18.34
C SER A 825 31.41 7.68 -19.38
N GLU A 826 31.39 8.31 -20.55
CA GLU A 826 30.82 7.78 -21.78
C GLU A 826 31.41 6.41 -22.13
N GLU A 827 30.56 5.38 -22.22
CA GLU A 827 30.49 4.39 -23.32
C GLU A 827 29.18 3.59 -23.26
#